data_AF-A0A413VRT6-F1
#
_entry.id   AF-A0A413VRT6-F1
#
_cell.length_a   1.000
_cell.length_b   1.000
_cell.length_c   1.000
_cell.angle_alpha   90.00
_cell.angle_beta   90.00
_cell.angle_gamma   90.00
#
_symmetry.space_group_name_H-M   'P 1'
#
loop_
_entity.id
_entity.type
_entity.pdbx_description
1 polymer ?
#
loop_
_entity_poly.entity_id
_entity_poly.type
_entity_poly.pdbx_seq_one_letter_code
_entity_poly.pdbx_strand_id
1 'polypeptide(L)'
;MKHKLLNYFCLLFLLAFVTGCEEDNKDDFTPKLYKVTGKVEKGPFINGSKITAQALDKDYNLTGEVYQGIIVDDDGSFNLGEIKLNSSYVLLTADGYYFNEVDGELSTGQISLQSIVNLADNKQANINILTHLKTQRMMQLLRNNKPDFNEADAKVQKEVLKSFGLERYAEKDVCNFSIASGTDEAGALIVVSSTLLRDRTDAELTEYLAKLSAEFKAEGTFTDNTKKQLREDAMMLDVNDISDNIISRYKKLNMDVTVPNLNYFIDWDGDGIAGNEPDAGGDMTLTLDKKELSIPAEGGTFRIKIECKVPVTLERPAGIPDEPVFEESLKVFKYTDINYTKTIEENELVIVARPADGALIKGESITVYTTSGKLSAELRITQNGDPSKQIEFGEDGQAVVAGIAYQMMISMQDFSNLDGYYTQSFDGRNAPYHAIYEHTLTPRDSEILNIWRKAYNAISRIRMLDYILEKGGLVEAPSFMAYIHQLTAVQYFQLASWWENVPYVINYDDPLGGSQQLGSEDLFANFIDDLNYCVEHSKLEPGGFDTPEGVLYPSKGASLALLAKMYLHQKSYAQAYNYLKRIIDSGVYALESSSETSLGLNSREIVWGLRTDSLQQSSESVLKGNAYVPFVTYTEVLLSAAECAYHLGNRAEAMAYSNRVTQARNLPLISEVNFIESLRSVWQSELKGFGSYFSFLRRNNLAVEQLNIKDYQQLLPIPLQEIEANQNLIQNPGWK
;
A
#
# COMPACT_ATOMS: atom_id res chain seq x y z
N MET A 1 -89.20 64.69 68.48
CA MET A 1 -90.17 64.04 67.56
C MET A 1 -90.24 64.94 66.33
N LYS A 2 -90.26 64.56 65.06
CA LYS A 2 -90.51 63.29 64.35
C LYS A 2 -90.59 63.68 62.85
N HIS A 3 -90.31 62.71 61.97
CA HIS A 3 -90.98 62.42 60.68
C HIS A 3 -91.19 63.50 59.61
N LYS A 4 -90.93 63.08 58.37
CA LYS A 4 -91.46 63.57 57.08
C LYS A 4 -91.95 65.03 57.08
N LEU A 5 -91.34 65.89 56.26
CA LEU A 5 -92.05 66.73 55.28
C LEU A 5 -91.11 67.79 54.68
N LEU A 6 -91.34 68.07 53.40
CA LEU A 6 -91.22 69.38 52.71
C LEU A 6 -89.83 70.03 52.68
N ASN A 7 -89.22 70.11 51.49
CA ASN A 7 -89.49 71.06 50.40
C ASN A 7 -88.80 72.42 50.63
N TYR A 8 -87.92 72.75 49.68
CA TYR A 8 -87.34 74.07 49.45
C TYR A 8 -86.47 74.65 50.57
N PHE A 9 -85.17 74.32 50.57
CA PHE A 9 -84.01 75.21 50.79
C PHE A 9 -82.77 74.33 51.06
N CYS A 10 -81.93 74.07 50.06
CA CYS A 10 -80.49 73.71 50.18
C CYS A 10 -80.01 73.28 48.78
N LEU A 11 -79.75 74.27 47.94
CA LEU A 11 -79.41 74.12 46.53
C LEU A 11 -78.10 74.89 46.30
N LEU A 12 -76.98 74.34 46.78
CA LEU A 12 -75.60 74.82 46.55
C LEU A 12 -74.59 73.85 47.18
N PHE A 13 -73.54 73.52 46.43
CA PHE A 13 -72.35 72.74 46.80
C PHE A 13 -72.41 71.21 46.81
N LEU A 14 -72.16 70.65 45.62
CA LEU A 14 -70.95 69.84 45.42
C LEU A 14 -70.40 70.15 44.02
N LEU A 15 -69.65 71.26 43.96
CA LEU A 15 -68.77 71.65 42.84
C LEU A 15 -67.45 70.86 42.96
N ALA A 16 -66.99 70.25 41.87
CA ALA A 16 -65.76 70.67 41.16
C ALA A 16 -65.38 69.65 40.07
N PHE A 17 -65.01 70.18 38.91
CA PHE A 17 -64.47 69.54 37.70
C PHE A 17 -65.46 68.85 36.74
N VAL A 18 -66.09 69.70 35.92
CA VAL A 18 -66.56 69.32 34.58
C VAL A 18 -65.87 70.23 33.57
N THR A 19 -64.75 69.74 33.01
CA THR A 19 -64.15 70.16 31.72
C THR A 19 -63.19 69.06 31.28
N GLY A 20 -63.33 68.57 30.05
CA GLY A 20 -62.32 67.72 29.40
C GLY A 20 -62.88 66.41 28.85
N CYS A 21 -63.73 66.47 27.81
CA CYS A 21 -63.69 65.42 26.79
C CYS A 21 -62.50 65.76 25.89
N GLU A 22 -61.35 65.12 26.13
CA GLU A 22 -60.29 64.95 25.15
C GLU A 22 -60.22 63.45 24.84
N GLU A 23 -60.75 63.08 23.67
CA GLU A 23 -60.15 61.99 22.91
C GLU A 23 -58.74 62.48 22.55
N ASP A 24 -57.69 61.95 23.19
CA ASP A 24 -56.36 62.07 22.64
C ASP A 24 -55.45 60.87 22.95
N ASN A 25 -54.85 60.41 21.85
CA ASN A 25 -53.81 59.41 21.64
C ASN A 25 -54.22 57.92 21.65
N LYS A 26 -54.96 57.56 20.59
CA LYS A 26 -54.47 56.49 19.71
C LYS A 26 -53.03 56.85 19.35
N ASP A 27 -52.05 56.07 19.80
CA ASP A 27 -50.70 56.18 19.22
C ASP A 27 -50.86 55.98 17.72
N ASP A 28 -50.67 57.06 16.95
CA ASP A 28 -50.72 57.07 15.51
C ASP A 28 -49.43 56.40 14.99
N PHE A 29 -49.37 55.08 15.10
CA PHE A 29 -48.29 54.31 14.53
C PHE A 29 -48.50 54.25 13.02
N THR A 30 -47.70 55.02 12.30
CA THR A 30 -47.55 54.85 10.85
C THR A 30 -46.79 53.55 10.60
N PRO A 31 -47.43 52.48 10.12
CA PRO A 31 -46.74 51.21 9.98
C PRO A 31 -45.69 51.34 8.87
N LYS A 32 -44.47 50.88 9.14
CA LYS A 32 -43.31 50.97 8.23
C LYS A 32 -43.10 49.64 7.52
N LEU A 33 -42.56 49.70 6.31
CA LEU A 33 -42.11 48.52 5.58
C LEU A 33 -40.70 48.15 6.06
N TYR A 34 -40.53 46.89 6.46
CA TYR A 34 -39.23 46.33 6.84
C TYR A 34 -38.92 45.14 5.96
N LYS A 35 -37.68 45.08 5.46
CA LYS A 35 -37.19 43.94 4.70
C LYS A 35 -36.74 42.84 5.64
N VAL A 36 -37.21 41.61 5.41
CA VAL A 36 -36.88 40.46 6.25
C VAL A 36 -36.17 39.40 5.41
N THR A 37 -34.85 39.39 5.54
CA THR A 37 -33.94 38.47 4.84
C THR A 37 -32.82 38.02 5.75
N GLY A 38 -32.36 36.78 5.58
CA GLY A 38 -31.25 36.21 6.34
C GLY A 38 -31.01 34.76 5.96
N LYS A 39 -30.21 34.07 6.76
CA LYS A 39 -29.92 32.64 6.63
C LYS A 39 -30.23 31.86 7.90
N VAL A 40 -30.47 30.57 7.78
CA VAL A 40 -30.60 29.65 8.92
C VAL A 40 -29.39 28.73 8.95
N GLU A 41 -28.54 28.92 9.98
CA GLU A 41 -27.15 28.46 10.02
C GLU A 41 -26.83 27.66 11.30
N LYS A 42 -27.38 26.45 11.39
CA LYS A 42 -26.91 25.35 12.26
C LYS A 42 -25.82 24.50 11.58
N GLY A 43 -25.61 24.77 10.29
CA GLY A 43 -25.62 23.81 9.20
C GLY A 43 -26.75 24.30 8.29
N PRO A 44 -26.54 24.52 6.97
CA PRO A 44 -27.54 25.19 6.16
C PRO A 44 -28.83 24.37 6.18
N PHE A 45 -29.93 25.02 6.55
CA PHE A 45 -31.25 24.42 6.41
C PHE A 45 -31.52 24.17 4.93
N ILE A 46 -32.12 23.03 4.61
CA ILE A 46 -32.36 22.66 3.21
C ILE A 46 -33.53 23.45 2.62
N ASN A 47 -33.53 23.54 1.30
CA ASN A 47 -34.61 24.16 0.52
C ASN A 47 -35.97 23.54 0.87
N GLY A 48 -36.98 24.38 1.06
CA GLY A 48 -38.33 23.96 1.41
C GLY A 48 -38.61 23.88 2.91
N SER A 49 -37.60 24.09 3.76
CA SER A 49 -37.79 24.31 5.20
C SER A 49 -38.65 25.55 5.45
N LYS A 50 -39.41 25.57 6.54
CA LYS A 50 -40.38 26.63 6.84
C LYS A 50 -39.73 27.75 7.63
N ILE A 51 -40.04 29.00 7.28
CA ILE A 51 -39.68 30.18 8.06
C ILE A 51 -40.95 30.97 8.40
N THR A 52 -41.06 31.40 9.65
CA THR A 52 -42.16 32.27 10.10
C THR A 52 -41.62 33.49 10.81
N ALA A 53 -42.24 34.64 10.54
CA ALA A 53 -42.00 35.91 11.19
C ALA A 53 -43.26 36.32 11.93
N GLN A 54 -43.19 36.38 13.26
CA GLN A 54 -44.29 36.84 14.11
C GLN A 54 -43.99 38.27 14.57
N ALA A 55 -44.90 39.19 14.28
CA ALA A 55 -44.71 40.59 14.65
C ALA A 55 -44.84 40.78 16.17
N LEU A 56 -43.96 41.60 16.71
CA LEU A 56 -43.98 42.01 18.12
C LEU A 56 -44.41 43.48 18.21
N ASP A 57 -45.09 43.85 19.29
CA ASP A 57 -45.37 45.26 19.59
C ASP A 57 -44.17 45.95 20.28
N LYS A 58 -44.33 47.24 20.61
CA LYS A 58 -43.29 48.03 21.31
C LYS A 58 -42.96 47.51 22.72
N ASP A 59 -43.84 46.70 23.30
CA ASP A 59 -43.67 46.07 24.61
C ASP A 59 -43.25 44.58 24.47
N TYR A 60 -42.84 44.18 23.26
CA TYR A 60 -42.34 42.84 22.92
C TYR A 60 -43.36 41.71 23.11
N ASN A 61 -44.65 42.01 23.01
CA ASN A 61 -45.73 41.02 22.98
C ASN A 61 -46.10 40.66 21.54
N LEU A 62 -46.54 39.43 21.32
CA LEU A 62 -47.00 38.97 20.01
C LEU A 62 -48.28 39.71 19.62
N THR A 63 -48.29 40.33 18.44
CA THR A 63 -49.49 41.02 17.92
C THR A 63 -50.52 40.06 17.34
N GLY A 64 -50.10 38.82 17.02
CA GLY A 64 -50.87 37.84 16.28
C GLY A 64 -50.70 37.92 14.77
N GLU A 65 -49.97 38.92 14.25
CA GLU A 65 -49.63 39.01 12.83
C GLU A 65 -48.47 38.04 12.52
N VAL A 66 -48.71 37.15 11.55
CA VAL A 66 -47.75 36.10 11.16
C VAL A 66 -47.52 36.16 9.65
N TYR A 67 -46.25 36.20 9.27
CA TYR A 67 -45.79 36.09 7.90
C TYR A 67 -45.05 34.78 7.73
N GLN A 68 -45.31 34.06 6.64
CA GLN A 68 -44.73 32.75 6.38
C GLN A 68 -44.01 32.77 5.03
N GLY A 69 -42.93 32.01 4.97
CA GLY A 69 -42.20 31.72 3.74
C GLY A 69 -41.48 30.40 3.86
N ILE A 70 -40.56 30.20 2.93
CA ILE A 70 -39.70 29.02 2.88
C ILE A 70 -38.24 29.45 2.79
N ILE A 71 -37.35 28.56 3.21
CA ILE A 71 -35.94 28.60 2.85
C ILE A 71 -35.85 28.32 1.34
N VAL A 72 -35.19 29.21 0.60
CA VAL A 72 -35.25 29.27 -0.87
C VAL A 72 -34.09 28.53 -1.56
N ASP A 73 -33.05 28.19 -0.83
CA ASP A 73 -31.87 27.46 -1.31
C ASP A 73 -31.32 26.51 -0.25
N ASP A 74 -30.40 25.64 -0.65
CA ASP A 74 -29.75 24.66 0.22
C ASP A 74 -28.57 25.24 1.03
N ASP A 75 -28.40 26.57 1.00
CA ASP A 75 -27.49 27.40 1.82
C ASP A 75 -28.26 28.08 2.97
N GLY A 76 -29.54 27.74 3.16
CA GLY A 76 -30.34 28.21 4.29
C GLY A 76 -30.92 29.62 4.12
N SER A 77 -30.84 30.23 2.93
CA SER A 77 -31.32 31.60 2.71
C SER A 77 -32.85 31.70 2.75
N PHE A 78 -33.36 32.79 3.31
CA PHE A 78 -34.78 33.14 3.22
C PHE A 78 -35.00 34.61 2.86
N ASN A 79 -36.15 34.86 2.24
CA ASN A 79 -36.60 36.20 1.90
C ASN A 79 -38.13 36.30 2.03
N LEU A 80 -38.60 37.02 3.05
CA LEU A 80 -40.03 37.30 3.27
C LEU A 80 -40.49 38.61 2.60
N GLY A 81 -39.61 39.25 1.82
CA GLY A 81 -39.88 40.53 1.18
C GLY A 81 -39.96 41.68 2.18
N GLU A 82 -40.74 42.69 1.83
CA GLU A 82 -41.06 43.82 2.70
C GLU A 82 -42.39 43.57 3.42
N ILE A 83 -42.34 43.49 4.75
CA ILE A 83 -43.52 43.33 5.59
C ILE A 83 -43.84 44.64 6.30
N LYS A 84 -45.12 44.99 6.35
CA LYS A 84 -45.61 46.21 6.97
C LYS A 84 -45.86 45.95 8.45
N LEU A 85 -45.05 46.54 9.33
CA LEU A 85 -45.10 46.29 10.77
C LEU A 85 -45.33 47.59 11.57
N ASN A 86 -46.01 47.45 12.70
CA ASN A 86 -46.24 48.54 13.66
C ASN A 86 -45.02 48.79 14.57
N SER A 87 -44.12 47.81 14.69
CA SER A 87 -42.81 47.94 15.36
C SER A 87 -41.72 47.30 14.49
N SER A 88 -40.44 47.58 14.76
CA SER A 88 -39.31 46.94 14.06
C SER A 88 -38.97 45.55 14.59
N TYR A 89 -39.70 45.03 15.58
CA TYR A 89 -39.35 43.78 16.27
C TYR A 89 -40.12 42.58 15.72
N VAL A 90 -39.39 41.50 15.48
CA VAL A 90 -39.95 40.25 14.95
C VAL A 90 -39.34 39.05 15.68
N LEU A 91 -40.18 38.07 16.01
CA LEU A 91 -39.73 36.73 16.35
C LEU A 91 -39.70 35.88 15.08
N LEU A 92 -38.50 35.48 14.66
CA LEU A 92 -38.30 34.52 13.59
C LEU A 92 -38.29 33.10 14.16
N THR A 93 -38.92 32.16 13.46
CA THR A 93 -38.88 30.73 13.77
C THR A 93 -38.68 29.95 12.48
N ALA A 94 -37.61 29.17 12.42
CA ALA A 94 -37.30 28.26 11.32
C ALA A 94 -37.50 26.81 11.76
N ASP A 95 -38.29 26.06 10.98
CA ASP A 95 -38.59 24.65 11.21
C ASP A 95 -38.17 23.85 9.97
N GLY A 96 -37.25 22.90 10.13
CA GLY A 96 -36.71 22.20 8.97
C GLY A 96 -35.63 21.18 9.25
N TYR A 97 -35.22 20.51 8.17
CA TYR A 97 -34.05 19.64 8.15
C TYR A 97 -32.80 20.49 7.89
N TYR A 98 -31.68 20.05 8.42
CA TYR A 98 -30.40 20.75 8.39
C TYR A 98 -29.29 19.80 7.96
N PHE A 99 -28.19 20.37 7.48
CA PHE A 99 -26.95 19.62 7.29
C PHE A 99 -26.27 19.41 8.65
N ASN A 100 -25.99 18.17 9.00
CA ASN A 100 -25.24 17.82 10.21
C ASN A 100 -23.75 17.81 9.86
N GLU A 101 -23.03 18.80 10.37
CA GLU A 101 -21.61 18.97 10.11
C GLU A 101 -20.74 17.90 10.79
N VAL A 102 -21.26 17.19 11.80
CA VAL A 102 -20.52 16.14 12.53
C VAL A 102 -20.49 14.82 11.76
N ASP A 103 -21.61 14.41 11.15
CA ASP A 103 -21.68 13.14 10.39
C ASP A 103 -21.60 13.33 8.86
N GLY A 104 -21.69 14.56 8.37
CA GLY A 104 -21.58 14.89 6.94
C GLY A 104 -22.85 14.61 6.13
N GLU A 105 -23.98 14.37 6.79
CA GLU A 105 -25.24 13.98 6.17
C GLU A 105 -26.38 14.98 6.47
N LEU A 106 -27.52 14.83 5.80
CA LEU A 106 -28.73 15.57 6.15
C LEU A 106 -29.41 14.93 7.36
N SER A 107 -29.87 15.76 8.29
CA SER A 107 -30.64 15.34 9.46
C SER A 107 -31.83 14.46 9.09
N THR A 108 -32.14 13.47 9.92
CA THR A 108 -33.29 12.56 9.75
C THR A 108 -34.58 13.10 10.37
N GLY A 109 -34.47 14.09 11.25
CA GLY A 109 -35.57 14.80 11.91
C GLY A 109 -35.46 16.31 11.77
N GLN A 110 -36.60 17.00 11.91
CA GLN A 110 -36.65 18.45 11.88
C GLN A 110 -36.36 19.05 13.25
N ILE A 111 -35.69 20.20 13.27
CA ILE A 111 -35.52 21.02 14.47
C ILE A 111 -36.17 22.39 14.27
N SER A 112 -36.42 23.09 15.40
CA SER A 112 -36.98 24.43 15.42
C SER A 112 -35.99 25.41 16.05
N LEU A 113 -35.55 26.41 15.29
CA LEU A 113 -34.68 27.48 15.77
C LEU A 113 -35.40 28.82 15.77
N GLN A 114 -35.03 29.69 16.72
CA GLN A 114 -35.71 30.97 16.92
C GLN A 114 -34.69 32.10 17.00
N SER A 115 -35.10 33.29 16.57
CA SER A 115 -34.29 34.51 16.74
C SER A 115 -35.22 35.70 16.92
N ILE A 116 -34.99 36.51 17.94
CA ILE A 116 -35.64 37.81 18.08
C ILE A 116 -34.76 38.89 17.44
N VAL A 117 -35.32 39.65 16.50
CA VAL A 117 -34.57 40.58 15.66
C VAL A 117 -35.20 41.97 15.69
N ASN A 118 -34.35 43.00 15.73
CA ASN A 118 -34.72 44.39 15.49
C ASN A 118 -34.35 44.79 14.07
N LEU A 119 -35.35 45.06 13.24
CA LEU A 119 -35.22 45.36 11.81
C LEU A 119 -34.92 46.84 11.52
N ALA A 120 -34.76 47.70 12.54
CA ALA A 120 -34.59 49.14 12.38
C ALA A 120 -33.35 49.54 11.55
N ASP A 121 -32.30 48.70 11.55
CA ASP A 121 -30.99 49.00 10.94
C ASP A 121 -30.71 48.21 9.64
N ASN A 122 -31.71 47.55 9.04
CA ASN A 122 -31.52 46.66 7.88
C ASN A 122 -30.43 45.58 8.08
N LYS A 123 -30.18 45.16 9.33
CA LYS A 123 -29.23 44.10 9.65
C LYS A 123 -29.69 42.75 9.10
N GLN A 124 -28.74 41.86 8.80
CA GLN A 124 -29.06 40.48 8.47
C GLN A 124 -29.72 39.79 9.67
N ALA A 125 -30.73 38.99 9.41
CA ALA A 125 -31.56 38.36 10.43
C ALA A 125 -31.26 36.85 10.52
N ASN A 126 -29.98 36.47 10.63
CA ASN A 126 -29.62 35.06 10.63
C ASN A 126 -30.14 34.36 11.89
N ILE A 127 -30.53 33.10 11.72
CA ILE A 127 -30.97 32.21 12.78
C ILE A 127 -29.92 31.12 12.92
N ASN A 128 -29.20 31.10 14.02
CA ASN A 128 -28.25 30.06 14.37
C ASN A 128 -28.46 29.59 15.81
N ILE A 129 -27.60 28.68 16.29
CA ILE A 129 -27.73 28.15 17.66
C ILE A 129 -27.56 29.23 18.73
N LEU A 130 -26.61 30.14 18.55
CA LEU A 130 -26.38 31.23 19.50
C LEU A 130 -27.61 32.15 19.58
N THR A 131 -28.23 32.49 18.44
CA THR A 131 -29.46 33.28 18.44
C THR A 131 -30.65 32.53 19.04
N HIS A 132 -30.72 31.21 18.88
CA HIS A 132 -31.78 30.39 19.50
C HIS A 132 -31.66 30.40 21.02
N LEU A 133 -30.47 30.09 21.55
CA LEU A 133 -30.21 30.07 22.98
C LEU A 133 -30.46 31.45 23.62
N LYS A 134 -30.10 32.54 22.92
CA LYS A 134 -30.31 33.90 23.44
C LYS A 134 -31.78 34.34 23.47
N THR A 135 -32.63 33.80 22.60
CA THR A 135 -33.99 34.32 22.34
C THR A 135 -34.87 34.36 23.60
N GLN A 136 -34.92 33.29 24.38
CA GLN A 136 -35.79 33.25 25.57
C GLN A 136 -35.31 34.17 26.69
N ARG A 137 -33.99 34.27 26.87
CA ARG A 137 -33.36 35.19 27.82
C ARG A 137 -33.61 36.64 27.43
N MET A 138 -33.49 36.94 26.13
CA MET A 138 -33.77 38.27 25.57
C MET A 138 -35.23 38.68 25.81
N MET A 139 -36.20 37.82 25.49
CA MET A 139 -37.63 38.10 25.75
C MET A 139 -37.93 38.33 27.24
N GLN A 140 -37.25 37.61 28.14
CA GLN A 140 -37.43 37.80 29.59
C GLN A 140 -36.90 39.17 30.04
N LEU A 141 -35.71 39.57 29.59
CA LEU A 141 -35.10 40.86 29.97
C LEU A 141 -35.91 42.04 29.44
N LEU A 142 -36.30 41.98 28.17
CA LEU A 142 -37.09 43.02 27.52
C LEU A 142 -38.44 43.26 28.20
N ARG A 143 -39.12 42.18 28.64
CA ARG A 143 -40.43 42.28 29.31
C ARG A 143 -40.36 42.68 30.78
N ASN A 144 -39.31 42.30 31.51
CA ASN A 144 -39.24 42.54 32.95
C ASN A 144 -38.68 43.91 33.31
N ASN A 145 -37.69 44.42 32.57
CA ASN A 145 -36.94 45.62 32.94
C ASN A 145 -37.06 46.78 31.94
N LYS A 146 -37.74 46.57 30.81
CA LYS A 146 -37.83 47.51 29.66
C LYS A 146 -36.49 48.19 29.26
N PRO A 147 -35.34 47.47 29.21
CA PRO A 147 -34.10 48.04 28.68
C PRO A 147 -34.23 48.33 27.18
N ASP A 148 -33.34 49.16 26.64
CA ASP A 148 -33.20 49.30 25.19
C ASP A 148 -32.83 47.95 24.56
N PHE A 149 -33.35 47.67 23.35
CA PHE A 149 -33.10 46.40 22.67
C PHE A 149 -31.60 46.14 22.49
N ASN A 150 -30.82 47.14 22.09
CA ASN A 150 -29.39 46.95 21.84
C ASN A 150 -28.61 46.70 23.14
N GLU A 151 -29.02 47.33 24.25
CA GLU A 151 -28.42 47.10 25.56
C GLU A 151 -28.67 45.67 26.06
N ALA A 152 -29.92 45.20 25.93
CA ALA A 152 -30.26 43.83 26.27
C ALA A 152 -29.52 42.82 25.37
N ASP A 153 -29.41 43.11 24.07
CA ASP A 153 -28.74 42.22 23.11
C ASP A 153 -27.24 42.09 23.40
N ALA A 154 -26.55 43.22 23.63
CA ALA A 154 -25.13 43.24 24.00
C ALA A 154 -24.86 42.44 25.28
N LYS A 155 -25.75 42.55 26.27
CA LYS A 155 -25.65 41.78 27.51
C LYS A 155 -25.82 40.28 27.27
N VAL A 156 -26.91 39.87 26.62
CA VAL A 156 -27.24 38.45 26.46
C VAL A 156 -26.26 37.75 25.51
N GLN A 157 -25.78 38.44 24.48
CA GLN A 157 -24.75 37.91 23.58
C GLN A 157 -23.44 37.62 24.33
N LYS A 158 -23.00 38.55 25.18
CA LYS A 158 -21.83 38.34 26.03
C LYS A 158 -22.02 37.18 27.00
N GLU A 159 -23.21 37.06 27.59
CA GLU A 159 -23.60 35.94 28.46
C GLU A 159 -23.51 34.58 27.73
N VAL A 160 -24.03 34.47 26.50
CA VAL A 160 -24.05 33.20 25.76
C VAL A 160 -22.65 32.82 25.28
N LEU A 161 -21.88 33.74 24.69
CA LEU A 161 -20.53 33.46 24.19
C LEU A 161 -19.57 33.09 25.33
N LYS A 162 -19.66 33.79 26.48
CA LYS A 162 -18.88 33.44 27.66
C LYS A 162 -19.19 32.04 28.18
N SER A 163 -20.43 31.57 28.03
CA SER A 163 -20.82 30.23 28.47
C SER A 163 -20.17 29.10 27.64
N PHE A 164 -19.57 29.43 26.50
CA PHE A 164 -18.78 28.53 25.65
C PHE A 164 -17.27 28.88 25.65
N GLY A 165 -16.80 29.74 26.55
CA GLY A 165 -15.39 30.18 26.59
C GLY A 165 -14.98 31.15 25.47
N LEU A 166 -15.95 31.64 24.70
CA LEU A 166 -15.74 32.47 23.51
C LEU A 166 -15.83 33.98 23.80
N GLU A 167 -15.41 34.41 25.00
CA GLU A 167 -15.61 35.80 25.47
C GLU A 167 -14.87 36.85 24.61
N ARG A 168 -13.84 36.45 23.86
CA ARG A 168 -13.14 37.31 22.90
C ARG A 168 -14.03 37.79 21.75
N TYR A 169 -15.13 37.09 21.48
CA TYR A 169 -16.10 37.42 20.43
C TYR A 169 -17.32 38.17 20.97
N ALA A 170 -17.36 38.55 22.26
CA ALA A 170 -18.54 39.13 22.90
C ALA A 170 -19.13 40.37 22.19
N GLU A 171 -18.29 41.18 21.56
CA GLU A 171 -18.67 42.41 20.84
C GLU A 171 -19.08 42.15 19.38
N LYS A 172 -19.06 40.90 18.90
CA LYS A 172 -19.41 40.52 17.53
C LYS A 172 -20.86 40.04 17.46
N ASP A 173 -21.69 40.74 16.69
CA ASP A 173 -23.13 40.44 16.54
C ASP A 173 -23.36 39.04 15.95
N VAL A 174 -23.85 38.11 16.78
CA VAL A 174 -24.07 36.70 16.43
C VAL A 174 -25.15 36.52 15.35
N CYS A 175 -25.98 37.54 15.09
CA CYS A 175 -26.93 37.52 13.99
C CYS A 175 -26.25 37.66 12.61
N ASN A 176 -24.95 37.97 12.58
CA ASN A 176 -24.15 38.00 11.36
C ASN A 176 -23.23 36.79 11.22
N PHE A 177 -23.19 35.88 12.20
CA PHE A 177 -22.30 34.73 12.14
C PHE A 177 -22.81 33.78 11.06
N SER A 178 -21.87 33.31 10.24
CA SER A 178 -22.15 32.41 9.13
C SER A 178 -21.05 31.37 9.00
N ILE A 179 -21.42 30.09 8.98
CA ILE A 179 -20.53 28.92 8.84
C ILE A 179 -19.76 28.98 7.52
N ALA A 180 -20.35 29.57 6.48
CA ALA A 180 -19.74 29.68 5.15
C ALA A 180 -18.73 30.84 5.00
N SER A 181 -18.60 31.72 6.00
CA SER A 181 -17.86 32.98 5.86
C SER A 181 -16.33 32.83 5.97
N GLY A 182 -15.83 31.72 6.53
CA GLY A 182 -14.40 31.46 6.74
C GLY A 182 -13.71 32.39 7.74
N THR A 183 -14.47 33.16 8.51
CA THR A 183 -13.93 34.05 9.55
C THR A 183 -13.81 33.34 10.89
N ASP A 184 -13.16 33.96 11.86
CA ASP A 184 -13.09 33.43 13.23
C ASP A 184 -14.50 33.30 13.85
N GLU A 185 -15.44 34.19 13.52
CA GLU A 185 -16.83 34.06 13.93
C GLU A 185 -17.51 32.81 13.36
N ALA A 186 -17.12 32.38 12.15
CA ALA A 186 -17.56 31.10 11.57
C ALA A 186 -17.01 29.93 12.40
N GLY A 187 -15.72 29.94 12.73
CA GLY A 187 -15.08 28.90 13.55
C GLY A 187 -15.74 28.76 14.92
N ALA A 188 -16.00 29.88 15.58
CA ALA A 188 -16.73 29.93 16.85
C ALA A 188 -18.14 29.33 16.74
N LEU A 189 -18.88 29.67 15.68
CA LEU A 189 -20.22 29.11 15.45
C LEU A 189 -20.18 27.62 15.17
N ILE A 190 -19.24 27.16 14.33
CA ILE A 190 -19.07 25.74 13.98
C ILE A 190 -18.81 24.93 15.24
N VAL A 191 -17.83 25.31 16.07
CA VAL A 191 -17.51 24.55 17.30
C VAL A 191 -18.70 24.48 18.25
N VAL A 192 -19.40 25.60 18.49
CA VAL A 192 -20.61 25.58 19.33
C VAL A 192 -21.67 24.67 18.73
N SER A 193 -21.89 24.77 17.43
CA SER A 193 -22.89 23.98 16.71
C SER A 193 -22.61 22.48 16.76
N SER A 194 -21.36 22.09 16.51
CA SER A 194 -20.91 20.69 16.49
C SER A 194 -20.85 20.08 17.89
N THR A 195 -20.43 20.85 18.89
CA THR A 195 -20.45 20.42 20.31
C THR A 195 -21.84 19.97 20.74
N LEU A 196 -22.88 20.67 20.28
CA LEU A 196 -24.26 20.37 20.63
C LEU A 196 -24.85 19.20 19.84
N LEU A 197 -24.24 18.83 18.71
CA LEU A 197 -24.63 17.68 17.89
C LEU A 197 -23.97 16.39 18.33
N ARG A 198 -22.80 16.48 18.95
CA ARG A 198 -21.99 15.31 19.28
C ARG A 198 -22.82 14.26 20.02
N ASP A 199 -22.76 13.02 19.53
CA ASP A 199 -23.35 11.81 20.11
C ASP A 199 -24.86 11.96 20.42
N ARG A 200 -25.57 12.77 19.63
CA ARG A 200 -27.01 13.04 19.79
C ARG A 200 -27.76 12.87 18.47
N THR A 201 -28.89 12.21 18.55
CA THR A 201 -29.90 12.18 17.48
C THR A 201 -30.62 13.53 17.35
N ASP A 202 -31.34 13.75 16.25
CA ASP A 202 -32.11 14.99 16.02
C ASP A 202 -33.14 15.28 17.14
N ALA A 203 -33.73 14.22 17.71
CA ALA A 203 -34.67 14.32 18.81
C ALA A 203 -33.96 14.71 20.13
N GLU A 204 -32.81 14.09 20.42
CA GLU A 204 -31.99 14.41 21.59
C GLU A 204 -31.42 15.82 21.50
N LEU A 205 -31.03 16.29 20.32
CA LEU A 205 -30.63 17.68 20.09
C LEU A 205 -31.78 18.64 20.43
N THR A 206 -33.01 18.35 20.02
CA THR A 206 -34.18 19.18 20.31
C THR A 206 -34.43 19.28 21.83
N GLU A 207 -34.38 18.13 22.53
CA GLU A 207 -34.48 18.09 23.99
C GLU A 207 -33.35 18.88 24.66
N TYR A 208 -32.12 18.73 24.15
CA TYR A 208 -30.96 19.38 24.70
C TYR A 208 -31.00 20.90 24.52
N LEU A 209 -31.39 21.40 23.34
CA LEU A 209 -31.59 22.84 23.08
C LEU A 209 -32.67 23.44 23.99
N ALA A 210 -33.75 22.69 24.27
CA ALA A 210 -34.78 23.13 25.20
C ALA A 210 -34.23 23.23 26.64
N LYS A 211 -33.45 22.24 27.09
CA LYS A 211 -32.75 22.26 28.38
C LYS A 211 -31.82 23.46 28.49
N LEU A 212 -30.95 23.67 27.50
CA LEU A 212 -29.98 24.77 27.48
C LEU A 212 -30.68 26.14 27.48
N SER A 213 -31.73 26.31 26.67
CA SER A 213 -32.52 27.54 26.64
C SER A 213 -33.17 27.84 27.98
N ALA A 214 -33.66 26.81 28.69
CA ALA A 214 -34.27 26.97 30.01
C ALA A 214 -33.24 27.36 31.09
N GLU A 215 -32.08 26.70 31.13
CA GLU A 215 -30.97 27.06 32.03
C GLU A 215 -30.51 28.50 31.78
N PHE A 216 -30.25 28.81 30.51
CA PHE A 216 -29.74 30.12 30.10
C PHE A 216 -30.73 31.26 30.36
N LYS A 217 -32.03 31.01 30.15
CA LYS A 217 -33.09 31.97 30.47
C LYS A 217 -33.06 32.38 31.94
N ALA A 218 -32.86 31.45 32.87
CA ALA A 218 -32.91 31.75 34.30
C ALA A 218 -31.78 32.71 34.73
N GLU A 219 -30.52 32.31 34.47
CA GLU A 219 -29.34 32.93 35.08
C GLU A 219 -28.39 33.62 34.09
N GLY A 220 -28.62 33.51 32.77
CA GLY A 220 -27.66 33.99 31.76
C GLY A 220 -26.37 33.17 31.71
N THR A 221 -26.41 31.94 32.25
CA THR A 221 -25.28 30.99 32.22
C THR A 221 -25.81 29.57 32.36
N PHE A 222 -24.99 28.58 31.99
CA PHE A 222 -25.31 27.16 32.21
C PHE A 222 -24.87 26.68 33.59
N THR A 223 -25.47 25.59 34.06
CA THR A 223 -25.04 24.91 35.29
C THR A 223 -23.62 24.36 35.15
N ASP A 224 -22.90 24.16 36.26
CA ASP A 224 -21.52 23.64 36.23
C ASP A 224 -21.44 22.26 35.57
N ASN A 225 -22.45 21.41 35.78
CA ASN A 225 -22.54 20.11 35.11
C ASN A 225 -22.71 20.26 33.60
N THR A 226 -23.56 21.19 33.14
CA THR A 226 -23.75 21.46 31.72
C THR A 226 -22.48 22.03 31.09
N LYS A 227 -21.79 22.97 31.76
CA LYS A 227 -20.50 23.51 31.28
C LYS A 227 -19.43 22.43 31.15
N LYS A 228 -19.35 21.54 32.14
CA LYS A 228 -18.44 20.39 32.12
C LYS A 228 -18.74 19.48 30.94
N GLN A 229 -20.02 19.11 30.73
CA GLN A 229 -20.41 18.27 29.59
C GLN A 229 -20.11 18.95 28.25
N LEU A 230 -20.42 20.25 28.10
CA LEU A 230 -20.13 20.99 26.87
C LEU A 230 -18.63 20.99 26.55
N ARG A 231 -17.78 21.11 27.58
CA ARG A 231 -16.33 21.03 27.40
C ARG A 231 -15.89 19.62 27.01
N GLU A 232 -16.37 18.58 27.70
CA GLU A 232 -16.07 17.19 27.36
C GLU A 232 -16.51 16.87 25.91
N ASP A 233 -17.70 17.32 25.50
CA ASP A 233 -18.21 17.16 24.14
C ASP A 233 -17.33 17.90 23.12
N ALA A 234 -16.94 19.15 23.42
CA ALA A 234 -16.08 19.96 22.55
C ALA A 234 -14.69 19.34 22.37
N MET A 235 -14.08 18.83 23.45
CA MET A 235 -12.76 18.19 23.43
C MET A 235 -12.72 16.90 22.62
N MET A 236 -13.87 16.25 22.42
CA MET A 236 -13.94 15.01 21.67
C MET A 236 -14.27 15.23 20.18
N LEU A 237 -14.65 16.44 19.75
CA LEU A 237 -15.03 16.73 18.37
C LEU A 237 -13.93 16.34 17.37
N ASP A 238 -14.34 15.71 16.27
CA ASP A 238 -13.46 15.55 15.11
C ASP A 238 -13.53 16.80 14.23
N VAL A 239 -12.74 17.80 14.61
CA VAL A 239 -12.71 19.12 13.97
C VAL A 239 -12.32 19.08 12.49
N ASN A 240 -11.60 18.06 12.05
CA ASN A 240 -11.22 17.93 10.65
C ASN A 240 -12.34 17.32 9.83
N ASP A 241 -12.93 16.22 10.30
CA ASP A 241 -14.09 15.64 9.61
C ASP A 241 -15.20 16.67 9.49
N ILE A 242 -15.42 17.49 10.53
CA ILE A 242 -16.36 18.61 10.49
C ILE A 242 -15.98 19.63 9.40
N SER A 243 -14.69 19.99 9.32
CA SER A 243 -14.19 20.94 8.30
C SER A 243 -14.38 20.39 6.88
N ASP A 244 -14.02 19.12 6.66
CA ASP A 244 -14.13 18.42 5.38
C ASP A 244 -15.59 18.22 4.96
N ASN A 245 -16.46 17.91 5.92
CA ASN A 245 -17.91 17.79 5.72
C ASN A 245 -18.50 19.13 5.25
N ILE A 246 -18.15 20.24 5.90
CA ILE A 246 -18.61 21.58 5.52
C ILE A 246 -18.10 21.95 4.11
N ILE A 247 -16.80 21.80 3.85
CA ILE A 247 -16.20 22.09 2.53
C ILE A 247 -16.86 21.24 1.45
N SER A 248 -17.05 19.95 1.71
CA SER A 248 -17.69 19.01 0.79
C SER A 248 -19.15 19.37 0.52
N ARG A 249 -19.90 19.78 1.54
CA ARG A 249 -21.29 20.23 1.39
C ARG A 249 -21.39 21.46 0.52
N TYR A 250 -20.61 22.49 0.79
CA TYR A 250 -20.64 23.73 0.01
C TYR A 250 -20.10 23.54 -1.41
N LYS A 251 -19.10 22.68 -1.61
CA LYS A 251 -18.62 22.30 -2.94
C LYS A 251 -19.70 21.61 -3.77
N LYS A 252 -20.53 20.73 -3.16
CA LYS A 252 -21.71 20.13 -3.83
C LYS A 252 -22.75 21.19 -4.23
N LEU A 253 -22.77 22.35 -3.57
CA LEU A 253 -23.61 23.51 -3.91
C LEU A 253 -22.93 24.49 -4.89
N ASN A 254 -21.77 24.14 -5.46
CA ASN A 254 -20.93 25.00 -6.31
C ASN A 254 -20.44 26.27 -5.61
N MET A 255 -20.12 26.17 -4.31
CA MET A 255 -19.56 27.26 -3.50
C MET A 255 -18.21 26.82 -2.92
N ASP A 256 -17.20 27.66 -3.09
CA ASP A 256 -15.90 27.47 -2.45
C ASP A 256 -15.90 28.20 -1.11
N VAL A 257 -15.79 27.46 -0.01
CA VAL A 257 -15.71 27.98 1.36
C VAL A 257 -14.40 27.57 2.01
N THR A 258 -13.99 28.34 3.02
CA THR A 258 -12.83 28.02 3.86
C THR A 258 -13.30 27.85 5.29
N VAL A 259 -12.71 26.90 6.03
CA VAL A 259 -13.01 26.66 7.44
C VAL A 259 -11.75 27.01 8.25
N PRO A 260 -11.84 27.89 9.26
CA PRO A 260 -10.69 28.21 10.11
C PRO A 260 -10.30 27.01 10.97
N ASN A 261 -9.10 27.02 11.56
CA ASN A 261 -8.68 25.94 12.45
C ASN A 261 -9.57 25.90 13.71
N LEU A 262 -10.46 24.91 13.78
CA LEU A 262 -11.48 24.84 14.82
C LEU A 262 -10.91 24.54 16.22
N ASN A 263 -9.71 23.99 16.33
CA ASN A 263 -9.04 23.77 17.62
C ASN A 263 -8.83 25.07 18.40
N TYR A 264 -8.79 26.21 17.72
CA TYR A 264 -8.62 27.54 18.32
C TYR A 264 -9.86 28.04 19.08
N PHE A 265 -10.99 27.34 18.96
CA PHE A 265 -12.27 27.71 19.55
C PHE A 265 -12.72 26.71 20.63
N ILE A 266 -11.82 25.82 21.06
CA ILE A 266 -12.06 24.80 22.10
C ILE A 266 -11.15 25.09 23.29
N ASP A 267 -11.73 25.28 24.47
CA ASP A 267 -11.02 25.46 25.75
C ASP A 267 -10.45 24.11 26.25
N TRP A 268 -9.25 23.76 25.78
CA TRP A 268 -8.63 22.49 26.10
C TRP A 268 -7.90 22.50 27.46
N ASP A 269 -7.35 23.64 27.90
CA ASP A 269 -6.65 23.72 29.19
C ASP A 269 -7.60 23.92 30.38
N GLY A 270 -8.80 24.44 30.13
CA GLY A 270 -9.88 24.53 31.11
C GLY A 270 -9.93 25.76 31.95
N ASP A 271 -9.25 26.80 31.52
CA ASP A 271 -9.28 28.09 32.21
C ASP A 271 -10.57 28.89 31.93
N GLY A 272 -11.44 28.36 31.05
CA GLY A 272 -12.70 28.97 30.67
C GLY A 272 -12.60 29.96 29.50
N ILE A 273 -11.45 30.02 28.82
CA ILE A 273 -11.18 30.91 27.70
C ILE A 273 -10.62 30.10 26.54
N ALA A 274 -11.35 29.99 25.43
CA ALA A 274 -10.84 29.35 24.23
C ALA A 274 -9.88 30.27 23.44
N GLY A 275 -8.83 29.70 22.87
CA GLY A 275 -7.93 30.35 21.92
C GLY A 275 -6.78 31.15 22.56
N ASN A 276 -6.45 30.88 23.82
CA ASN A 276 -5.34 31.47 24.56
C ASN A 276 -4.21 30.48 24.90
N GLU A 277 -4.23 29.30 24.29
CA GLU A 277 -3.45 28.17 24.79
C GLU A 277 -2.01 28.13 24.23
N PRO A 278 -1.03 27.50 24.92
CA PRO A 278 0.42 27.64 24.64
C PRO A 278 0.90 27.42 23.19
N ASP A 279 0.20 26.58 22.42
CA ASP A 279 0.58 26.23 21.03
C ASP A 279 0.02 27.22 19.99
N ALA A 280 -0.74 28.22 20.44
CA ALA A 280 -1.54 29.11 19.62
C ALA A 280 -0.73 30.18 18.86
N GLY A 281 0.52 30.51 19.21
CA GLY A 281 1.18 31.64 18.50
C GLY A 281 2.68 31.93 18.70
N GLY A 282 3.48 31.02 19.26
CA GLY A 282 4.92 31.21 19.44
C GLY A 282 5.82 30.54 18.38
N ASP A 283 7.10 30.91 18.35
CA ASP A 283 8.19 30.26 17.59
C ASP A 283 8.53 28.91 18.24
N MET A 284 7.78 27.87 17.86
CA MET A 284 7.87 26.51 18.39
C MET A 284 8.57 25.59 17.39
N THR A 285 9.49 24.76 17.86
CA THR A 285 10.18 23.75 17.05
C THR A 285 9.99 22.35 17.65
N LEU A 286 9.84 21.36 16.78
CA LEU A 286 9.93 19.95 17.11
C LEU A 286 10.98 19.33 16.18
N THR A 287 12.07 18.83 16.73
CA THR A 287 13.12 18.16 15.94
C THR A 287 13.62 16.92 16.63
N LEU A 288 14.03 15.93 15.83
CA LEU A 288 14.73 14.73 16.26
C LEU A 288 16.21 14.90 15.95
N ASP A 289 17.10 14.44 16.84
CA ASP A 289 18.55 14.49 16.62
C ASP A 289 19.01 13.61 15.45
N LYS A 290 18.14 12.69 14.99
CA LYS A 290 18.30 11.87 13.78
C LYS A 290 17.02 11.85 12.97
N LYS A 291 17.16 11.85 11.65
CA LYS A 291 16.05 11.66 10.70
C LYS A 291 15.90 10.22 10.21
N GLU A 292 16.98 9.43 10.34
CA GLU A 292 17.05 8.05 9.89
C GLU A 292 17.77 7.20 10.95
N LEU A 293 17.30 5.97 11.14
CA LEU A 293 17.89 4.96 12.01
C LEU A 293 17.98 3.62 11.27
N SER A 294 19.19 3.12 11.09
CA SER A 294 19.45 1.77 10.59
C SER A 294 19.69 0.82 11.76
N ILE A 295 18.85 -0.20 11.86
CA ILE A 295 18.83 -1.22 12.91
C ILE A 295 19.58 -2.46 12.41
N PRO A 296 20.53 -3.03 13.18
CA PRO A 296 21.16 -4.30 12.85
C PRO A 296 20.17 -5.47 12.82
N ALA A 297 20.53 -6.57 12.16
CA ALA A 297 19.67 -7.74 12.05
C ALA A 297 19.37 -8.39 13.42
N GLU A 298 20.25 -8.23 14.41
CA GLU A 298 20.07 -8.74 15.77
C GLU A 298 19.08 -7.90 16.61
N GLY A 299 18.64 -6.74 16.09
CA GLY A 299 17.82 -5.78 16.82
C GLY A 299 18.62 -5.00 17.86
N GLY A 300 17.92 -4.42 18.84
CA GLY A 300 18.55 -3.64 19.91
C GLY A 300 17.65 -2.56 20.50
N THR A 301 18.25 -1.75 21.39
CA THR A 301 17.60 -0.58 21.99
C THR A 301 18.25 0.69 21.50
N PHE A 302 17.46 1.60 20.96
CA PHE A 302 17.88 2.86 20.39
C PHE A 302 17.15 4.02 21.06
N ARG A 303 17.89 5.10 21.31
CA ARG A 303 17.38 6.32 21.94
C ARG A 303 17.63 7.48 20.99
N ILE A 304 16.57 8.20 20.64
CA ILE A 304 16.57 9.33 19.71
C ILE A 304 16.13 10.55 20.51
N LYS A 305 16.93 11.61 20.53
CA LYS A 305 16.60 12.79 21.34
C LYS A 305 15.55 13.63 20.64
N ILE A 306 14.57 14.09 21.42
CA ILE A 306 13.48 14.95 20.99
C ILE A 306 13.76 16.34 21.56
N GLU A 307 13.93 17.32 20.67
CA GLU A 307 14.00 18.73 21.05
C GLU A 307 12.64 19.38 20.83
N CYS A 308 11.88 19.53 21.91
CA CYS A 308 10.62 20.27 21.94
C CYS A 308 10.42 20.95 23.30
N LYS A 309 9.76 22.11 23.30
CA LYS A 309 9.45 22.88 24.53
C LYS A 309 8.11 22.51 25.16
N VAL A 310 7.31 21.71 24.46
CA VAL A 310 6.00 21.23 24.92
C VAL A 310 5.96 19.71 24.93
N PRO A 311 5.02 19.09 25.67
CA PRO A 311 4.82 17.65 25.65
C PRO A 311 4.57 17.14 24.22
N VAL A 312 5.05 15.93 23.96
CA VAL A 312 4.95 15.24 22.67
C VAL A 312 4.26 13.89 22.83
N THR A 313 3.71 13.37 21.74
CA THR A 313 3.00 12.09 21.70
C THR A 313 3.38 11.28 20.44
N LEU A 314 3.26 9.95 20.54
CA LEU A 314 3.37 9.01 19.42
C LEU A 314 2.01 8.66 18.83
N GLU A 315 0.94 8.92 19.58
CA GLU A 315 -0.42 8.80 19.07
C GLU A 315 -0.70 10.02 18.21
N ARG A 316 -1.12 9.79 16.97
CA ARG A 316 -1.50 10.87 16.06
C ARG A 316 -2.66 11.67 16.68
N PRO A 317 -2.47 12.97 16.95
CA PRO A 317 -3.54 13.82 17.45
C PRO A 317 -4.69 13.92 16.45
N ALA A 318 -5.91 14.10 16.95
CA ALA A 318 -7.10 14.29 16.13
C ALA A 318 -6.91 15.50 15.19
N GLY A 319 -7.37 15.37 13.95
CA GLY A 319 -7.29 16.46 12.99
C GLY A 319 -5.96 16.62 12.22
N ILE A 320 -5.23 15.53 12.00
CA ILE A 320 -4.18 15.44 10.97
C ILE A 320 -4.71 14.51 9.88
N PRO A 321 -4.73 14.85 8.57
CA PRO A 321 -5.20 13.95 7.51
C PRO A 321 -4.36 12.67 7.42
N ASP A 322 -4.96 11.57 6.94
CA ASP A 322 -4.20 10.35 6.66
C ASP A 322 -3.09 10.68 5.66
N GLU A 323 -1.89 10.14 5.89
CA GLU A 323 -0.90 10.16 4.83
C GLU A 323 -1.52 9.51 3.60
N PRO A 324 -1.37 10.12 2.40
CA PRO A 324 -1.87 9.50 1.19
C PRO A 324 -1.30 8.08 1.13
N VAL A 325 -2.20 7.10 1.09
CA VAL A 325 -1.82 5.71 0.88
C VAL A 325 -1.21 5.64 -0.51
N PHE A 326 0.12 5.69 -0.57
CA PHE A 326 0.83 5.44 -1.81
C PHE A 326 0.58 3.98 -2.19
N GLU A 327 -0.07 3.79 -3.33
CA GLU A 327 -0.23 2.47 -3.95
C GLU A 327 1.15 1.81 -4.07
N GLU A 328 1.26 0.60 -3.52
CA GLU A 328 2.52 -0.13 -3.44
C GLU A 328 3.13 -0.32 -4.84
N SER A 329 4.42 0.04 -4.94
CA SER A 329 5.31 -0.39 -6.01
C SER A 329 5.27 -1.91 -6.22
N LEU A 330 5.62 -2.36 -7.43
CA LEU A 330 5.80 -3.78 -7.84
C LEU A 330 6.12 -4.72 -6.65
N LYS A 331 5.28 -5.72 -6.43
CA LYS A 331 5.38 -6.69 -5.33
C LYS A 331 6.30 -7.84 -5.71
N VAL A 332 7.55 -7.49 -6.07
CA VAL A 332 8.57 -8.47 -6.49
C VAL A 332 8.97 -9.36 -5.31
N PHE A 333 9.15 -8.76 -4.13
CA PHE A 333 9.58 -9.45 -2.92
C PHE A 333 8.55 -9.36 -1.81
N LYS A 334 8.52 -10.38 -0.96
CA LYS A 334 7.87 -10.26 0.34
C LYS A 334 8.83 -9.59 1.30
N TYR A 335 8.34 -8.57 1.97
CA TYR A 335 9.01 -7.93 3.08
C TYR A 335 8.27 -8.29 4.36
N THR A 336 9.01 -8.50 5.44
CA THR A 336 8.43 -8.57 6.79
C THR A 336 8.53 -7.20 7.45
N ASP A 337 7.59 -6.87 8.32
CA ASP A 337 7.63 -5.61 9.08
C ASP A 337 8.74 -5.65 10.15
N ILE A 338 9.18 -4.47 10.59
CA ILE A 338 10.10 -4.35 11.73
C ILE A 338 9.33 -4.71 12.99
N ASN A 339 9.80 -5.68 13.76
CA ASN A 339 9.19 -6.03 15.03
C ASN A 339 9.77 -5.18 16.18
N TYR A 340 9.10 -4.08 16.52
CA TYR A 340 9.57 -3.16 17.55
C TYR A 340 8.47 -2.64 18.48
N THR A 341 8.89 -2.06 19.59
CA THR A 341 8.06 -1.24 20.47
C THR A 341 8.65 0.16 20.55
N LYS A 342 7.79 1.18 20.71
CA LYS A 342 8.16 2.60 20.80
C LYS A 342 7.50 3.26 21.99
N THR A 343 8.27 4.05 22.73
CA THR A 343 7.80 4.83 23.90
C THR A 343 8.53 6.17 23.98
N ILE A 344 7.94 7.15 24.65
CA ILE A 344 8.61 8.41 25.00
C ILE A 344 8.98 8.34 26.47
N GLU A 345 10.27 8.45 26.77
CA GLU A 345 10.81 8.55 28.12
C GLU A 345 11.45 9.94 28.27
N GLU A 346 10.86 10.80 29.11
CA GLU A 346 11.27 12.20 29.26
C GLU A 346 11.26 12.95 27.91
N ASN A 347 12.42 13.14 27.29
CA ASN A 347 12.62 13.79 25.98
C ASN A 347 13.33 12.87 24.98
N GLU A 348 13.24 11.55 25.15
CA GLU A 348 13.81 10.58 24.22
C GLU A 348 12.72 9.65 23.66
N LEU A 349 12.74 9.45 22.34
CA LEU A 349 12.05 8.35 21.70
C LEU A 349 12.89 7.09 21.86
N VAL A 350 12.36 6.12 22.63
CA VAL A 350 13.00 4.84 22.88
C VAL A 350 12.37 3.77 21.99
N ILE A 351 13.20 3.15 21.15
CA ILE A 351 12.82 2.10 20.21
C ILE A 351 13.51 0.81 20.65
N VAL A 352 12.73 -0.23 20.90
CA VAL A 352 13.23 -1.57 21.20
C VAL A 352 12.82 -2.50 20.07
N ALA A 353 13.77 -2.82 19.20
CA ALA A 353 13.59 -3.69 18.06
C ALA A 353 14.08 -5.11 18.35
N ARG A 354 13.33 -6.11 17.90
CA ARG A 354 13.70 -7.52 17.96
C ARG A 354 14.61 -7.89 16.78
N PRO A 355 15.24 -9.08 16.83
CA PRO A 355 15.92 -9.63 15.66
C PRO A 355 14.99 -9.68 14.44
N ALA A 356 15.57 -9.47 13.27
CA ALA A 356 14.87 -9.49 11.99
C ALA A 356 14.18 -10.84 11.75
N ASP A 357 12.88 -10.81 11.46
CA ASP A 357 12.08 -12.03 11.24
C ASP A 357 12.26 -12.60 9.82
N GLY A 358 12.75 -11.80 8.87
CA GLY A 358 12.93 -12.16 7.46
C GLY A 358 14.24 -11.65 6.85
N ALA A 359 14.51 -12.10 5.61
CA ALA A 359 15.69 -11.71 4.83
C ALA A 359 15.59 -10.27 4.30
N LEU A 360 14.37 -9.77 4.08
CA LEU A 360 14.07 -8.42 3.62
C LEU A 360 13.05 -7.80 4.57
N ILE A 361 13.39 -6.63 5.12
CA ILE A 361 12.56 -5.94 6.09
C ILE A 361 12.01 -4.65 5.48
N LYS A 362 10.70 -4.42 5.64
CA LYS A 362 10.03 -3.20 5.18
C LYS A 362 10.47 -2.04 6.08
N GLY A 363 11.00 -0.98 5.48
CA GLY A 363 11.25 0.26 6.21
C GLY A 363 9.94 0.89 6.66
N GLU A 364 9.96 1.54 7.83
CA GLU A 364 8.81 2.23 8.40
C GLU A 364 9.18 3.64 8.84
N SER A 365 8.17 4.44 9.14
CA SER A 365 8.34 5.77 9.72
C SER A 365 7.65 5.85 11.07
N ILE A 366 8.34 6.43 12.05
CA ILE A 366 7.77 6.79 13.35
C ILE A 366 7.62 8.30 13.38
N THR A 367 6.39 8.76 13.54
CA THR A 367 6.10 10.20 13.66
C THR A 367 5.87 10.57 15.12
N VAL A 368 6.57 11.60 15.58
CA VAL A 368 6.36 12.26 16.87
C VAL A 368 5.58 13.53 16.61
N TYR A 369 4.56 13.79 17.42
CA TYR A 369 3.70 14.97 17.31
C TYR A 369 3.81 15.84 18.57
N THR A 370 3.60 17.14 18.43
CA THR A 370 3.19 17.96 19.59
C THR A 370 1.79 17.52 20.03
N THR A 371 1.44 17.68 21.32
CA THR A 371 0.10 17.32 21.81
C THR A 371 -1.04 18.04 21.10
N SER A 372 -0.78 19.22 20.51
CA SER A 372 -1.74 19.96 19.66
C SER A 372 -1.86 19.43 18.22
N GLY A 373 -0.98 18.53 17.77
CA GLY A 373 -0.91 18.08 16.37
C GLY A 373 -0.35 19.11 15.38
N LYS A 374 0.03 20.32 15.82
CA LYS A 374 0.52 21.41 14.96
C LYS A 374 1.86 21.10 14.30
N LEU A 375 2.77 20.41 15.00
CA LEU A 375 4.08 20.04 14.49
C LEU A 375 4.25 18.53 14.57
N SER A 376 4.92 17.98 13.56
CA SER A 376 5.36 16.60 13.55
C SER A 376 6.83 16.51 13.15
N ALA A 377 7.51 15.47 13.65
CA ALA A 377 8.83 15.10 13.20
C ALA A 377 8.86 13.59 12.93
N GLU A 378 9.33 13.22 11.75
CA GLU A 378 9.37 11.85 11.26
C GLU A 378 10.79 11.28 11.43
N LEU A 379 10.87 10.07 11.96
CA LEU A 379 12.06 9.23 11.96
C LEU A 379 11.83 8.03 11.04
N ARG A 380 12.61 7.92 9.97
CA ARG A 380 12.63 6.71 9.15
C ARG A 380 13.46 5.64 9.81
N ILE A 381 12.90 4.45 9.97
CA ILE A 381 13.56 3.29 10.52
C ILE A 381 13.72 2.23 9.43
N THR A 382 14.92 1.68 9.32
CA THR A 382 15.22 0.50 8.50
C THR A 382 15.87 -0.55 9.37
N GLN A 383 15.71 -1.82 9.01
CA GLN A 383 16.40 -2.91 9.68
C GLN A 383 17.08 -3.80 8.64
N ASN A 384 18.34 -4.16 8.89
CA ASN A 384 19.04 -5.13 8.08
C ASN A 384 18.33 -6.49 8.24
N GLY A 385 18.02 -7.15 7.14
CA GLY A 385 17.42 -8.48 7.18
C GLY A 385 18.38 -9.54 7.74
N ASP A 386 17.81 -10.66 8.16
CA ASP A 386 18.59 -11.81 8.61
C ASP A 386 19.11 -12.60 7.39
N PRO A 387 20.44 -12.61 7.14
CA PRO A 387 21.01 -13.28 5.97
C PRO A 387 20.89 -14.80 6.01
N SER A 388 20.52 -15.39 7.15
CA SER A 388 20.24 -16.83 7.25
C SER A 388 18.84 -17.21 6.74
N LYS A 389 17.96 -16.22 6.54
CA LYS A 389 16.62 -16.43 5.98
C LYS A 389 16.68 -16.42 4.45
N GLN A 390 15.79 -17.17 3.84
CA GLN A 390 15.63 -17.19 2.39
C GLN A 390 14.79 -16.00 1.94
N ILE A 391 15.13 -15.38 0.81
CA ILE A 391 14.32 -14.31 0.22
C ILE A 391 13.07 -14.94 -0.42
N GLU A 392 11.89 -14.45 -0.05
CA GLU A 392 10.61 -14.88 -0.60
C GLU A 392 10.09 -13.89 -1.65
N PHE A 393 9.42 -14.43 -2.69
CA PHE A 393 8.85 -13.62 -3.76
C PHE A 393 7.39 -13.28 -3.49
N GLY A 394 7.05 -12.02 -3.77
CA GLY A 394 5.66 -11.62 -3.92
C GLY A 394 5.10 -12.09 -5.26
N GLU A 395 3.83 -11.79 -5.54
CA GLU A 395 3.10 -12.30 -6.71
C GLU A 395 3.78 -11.94 -8.03
N ASP A 396 4.23 -10.70 -8.19
CA ASP A 396 4.93 -10.25 -9.41
C ASP A 396 6.27 -10.98 -9.58
N GLY A 397 6.98 -11.19 -8.48
CA GLY A 397 8.25 -11.91 -8.48
C GLY A 397 8.09 -13.38 -8.87
N GLN A 398 7.05 -14.04 -8.35
CA GLN A 398 6.73 -15.42 -8.71
C GLN A 398 6.42 -15.55 -10.21
N ALA A 399 5.70 -14.59 -10.79
CA ALA A 399 5.42 -14.57 -12.22
C ALA A 399 6.70 -14.41 -13.07
N VAL A 400 7.65 -13.56 -12.64
CA VAL A 400 8.94 -13.40 -13.32
C VAL A 400 9.74 -14.71 -13.29
N VAL A 401 9.84 -15.35 -12.13
CA VAL A 401 10.59 -16.61 -11.97
C VAL A 401 9.93 -17.75 -12.75
N ALA A 402 8.59 -17.84 -12.76
CA ALA A 402 7.87 -18.79 -13.60
C ALA A 402 8.16 -18.58 -15.09
N GLY A 403 8.22 -17.32 -15.54
CA GLY A 403 8.60 -16.96 -16.90
C GLY A 403 10.03 -17.40 -17.27
N ILE A 404 10.98 -17.24 -16.35
CA ILE A 404 12.36 -17.73 -16.50
C ILE A 404 12.38 -19.26 -16.61
N ALA A 405 11.71 -19.95 -15.68
CA ALA A 405 11.63 -21.41 -15.65
C ALA A 405 11.07 -21.94 -16.98
N TYR A 406 10.04 -21.30 -17.52
CA TYR A 406 9.46 -21.66 -18.81
C TYR A 406 10.46 -21.50 -19.98
N GLN A 407 11.19 -20.38 -20.08
CA GLN A 407 12.17 -20.20 -21.15
C GLN A 407 13.34 -21.18 -21.03
N MET A 408 13.82 -21.43 -19.82
CA MET A 408 14.86 -22.42 -19.57
C MET A 408 14.41 -23.83 -19.95
N MET A 409 13.17 -24.20 -19.60
CA MET A 409 12.60 -25.50 -19.93
C MET A 409 12.49 -25.70 -21.44
N ILE A 410 12.04 -24.69 -22.20
CA ILE A 410 12.04 -24.75 -23.67
C ILE A 410 13.45 -24.99 -24.21
N SER A 411 14.43 -24.21 -23.74
CA SER A 411 15.80 -24.37 -24.19
C SER A 411 16.36 -25.75 -23.85
N MET A 412 16.16 -26.23 -22.63
CA MET A 412 16.58 -27.58 -22.19
C MET A 412 15.93 -28.69 -23.03
N GLN A 413 14.67 -28.51 -23.42
CA GLN A 413 13.96 -29.44 -24.29
C GLN A 413 14.59 -29.47 -25.68
N ASP A 414 14.98 -28.31 -26.21
CA ASP A 414 15.67 -28.21 -27.50
C ASP A 414 17.06 -28.85 -27.47
N PHE A 415 17.80 -28.70 -26.37
CA PHE A 415 19.09 -29.39 -26.18
C PHE A 415 18.92 -30.91 -26.03
N SER A 416 17.82 -31.35 -25.41
CA SER A 416 17.45 -32.75 -25.33
C SER A 416 17.15 -33.33 -26.72
N ASN A 417 16.40 -32.59 -27.55
CA ASN A 417 16.14 -32.93 -28.95
C ASN A 417 17.45 -32.97 -29.76
N LEU A 418 18.27 -31.93 -29.62
CA LEU A 418 19.58 -31.83 -30.28
C LEU A 418 20.45 -33.05 -29.98
N ASP A 419 20.62 -33.42 -28.70
CA ASP A 419 21.36 -34.63 -28.31
C ASP A 419 20.72 -35.90 -28.88
N GLY A 420 19.40 -36.04 -28.74
CA GLY A 420 18.67 -37.23 -29.20
C GLY A 420 18.79 -37.49 -30.71
N TYR A 421 18.61 -36.46 -31.53
CA TYR A 421 18.68 -36.58 -32.98
C TYR A 421 20.13 -36.59 -33.50
N TYR A 422 21.01 -35.74 -32.96
CA TYR A 422 22.42 -35.69 -33.40
C TYR A 422 23.14 -37.01 -33.09
N THR A 423 22.84 -37.64 -31.95
CA THR A 423 23.40 -38.97 -31.61
C THR A 423 22.67 -40.12 -32.30
N GLN A 424 21.64 -39.82 -33.11
CA GLN A 424 20.78 -40.80 -33.79
C GLN A 424 20.12 -41.81 -32.83
N SER A 425 19.96 -41.41 -31.56
CA SER A 425 19.23 -42.19 -30.55
C SER A 425 17.72 -42.15 -30.79
N PHE A 426 17.25 -41.18 -31.56
CA PHE A 426 15.88 -41.04 -32.06
C PHE A 426 15.90 -40.87 -33.58
N ASP A 427 14.90 -41.44 -34.26
CA ASP A 427 14.77 -41.32 -35.71
C ASP A 427 14.31 -39.90 -36.09
N GLY A 428 15.21 -39.12 -36.68
CA GLY A 428 14.96 -37.74 -37.10
C GLY A 428 14.53 -37.60 -38.55
N ARG A 429 14.37 -38.68 -39.32
CA ARG A 429 14.19 -38.59 -40.78
C ARG A 429 12.96 -37.80 -41.24
N ASN A 430 11.89 -37.80 -40.44
CA ASN A 430 10.65 -37.06 -40.72
C ASN A 430 10.37 -35.96 -39.67
N ALA A 431 11.39 -35.55 -38.90
CA ALA A 431 11.28 -34.52 -37.87
C ALA A 431 11.84 -33.18 -38.36
N PRO A 432 11.49 -32.04 -37.72
CA PRO A 432 12.14 -30.75 -37.97
C PRO A 432 13.68 -30.79 -37.83
N TYR A 433 14.19 -31.75 -37.05
CA TYR A 433 15.61 -31.97 -36.77
C TYR A 433 16.32 -32.88 -37.82
N HIS A 434 15.77 -33.06 -39.01
CA HIS A 434 16.31 -33.95 -40.04
C HIS A 434 17.80 -33.65 -40.40
N ALA A 435 18.16 -32.38 -40.61
CA ALA A 435 19.54 -32.01 -40.95
C ALA A 435 20.53 -32.26 -39.79
N ILE A 436 20.05 -32.18 -38.55
CA ILE A 436 20.80 -32.53 -37.33
C ILE A 436 21.03 -34.04 -37.30
N TYR A 437 19.99 -34.84 -37.57
CA TYR A 437 20.06 -36.30 -37.62
C TYR A 437 20.99 -36.84 -38.72
N GLU A 438 20.97 -36.24 -39.91
CA GLU A 438 21.82 -36.63 -41.04
C GLU A 438 23.21 -36.01 -41.03
N HIS A 439 23.51 -35.15 -40.04
CA HIS A 439 24.77 -34.39 -39.95
C HIS A 439 25.08 -33.55 -41.20
N THR A 440 24.05 -33.04 -41.87
CA THR A 440 24.14 -32.21 -43.10
C THR A 440 24.06 -30.71 -42.81
N LEU A 441 24.28 -30.33 -41.55
CA LEU A 441 24.18 -28.96 -41.05
C LEU A 441 25.04 -27.96 -41.83
N THR A 442 24.58 -26.70 -41.83
CA THR A 442 25.37 -25.55 -42.31
C THR A 442 25.18 -24.38 -41.33
N PRO A 443 26.03 -23.35 -41.34
CA PRO A 443 25.81 -22.16 -40.53
C PRO A 443 24.47 -21.43 -40.78
N ARG A 444 23.77 -21.74 -41.89
CA ARG A 444 22.46 -21.16 -42.23
C ARG A 444 21.27 -21.98 -41.71
N ASP A 445 21.52 -23.08 -41.00
CA ASP A 445 20.47 -23.95 -40.50
C ASP A 445 19.56 -23.21 -39.52
N SER A 446 18.24 -23.22 -39.81
CA SER A 446 17.27 -22.48 -39.03
C SER A 446 17.02 -23.08 -37.65
N GLU A 447 17.16 -24.40 -37.50
CA GLU A 447 16.92 -25.06 -36.22
C GLU A 447 18.10 -24.83 -35.26
N ILE A 448 19.34 -24.91 -35.76
CA ILE A 448 20.53 -24.52 -34.99
C ILE A 448 20.43 -23.06 -34.51
N LEU A 449 19.99 -22.14 -35.38
CA LEU A 449 19.74 -20.75 -35.00
C LEU A 449 18.65 -20.62 -33.93
N ASN A 450 17.56 -21.39 -34.06
CA ASN A 450 16.43 -21.38 -33.12
C ASN A 450 16.85 -21.85 -31.73
N ILE A 451 17.57 -22.97 -31.64
CA ILE A 451 18.10 -23.52 -30.38
C ILE A 451 19.02 -22.49 -29.71
N TRP A 452 19.95 -21.91 -30.49
CA TRP A 452 20.87 -20.87 -30.01
C TRP A 452 20.09 -19.66 -29.44
N ARG A 453 19.16 -19.10 -30.21
CA ARG A 453 18.39 -17.92 -29.79
C ARG A 453 17.53 -18.16 -28.56
N LYS A 454 16.94 -19.36 -28.41
CA LYS A 454 16.15 -19.69 -27.22
C LYS A 454 17.02 -19.80 -25.96
N ALA A 455 18.22 -20.37 -26.07
CA ALA A 455 19.18 -20.39 -24.96
C ALA A 455 19.58 -18.96 -24.54
N TYR A 456 19.90 -18.10 -25.50
CA TYR A 456 20.23 -16.69 -25.23
C TYR A 456 19.02 -15.88 -24.75
N ASN A 457 17.80 -16.21 -25.14
CA ASN A 457 16.58 -15.62 -24.60
C ASN A 457 16.41 -15.99 -23.11
N ALA A 458 16.62 -17.25 -22.76
CA ALA A 458 16.61 -17.68 -21.36
C ALA A 458 17.68 -16.94 -20.54
N ILE A 459 18.91 -16.83 -21.06
CA ILE A 459 20.00 -16.05 -20.42
C ILE A 459 19.58 -14.58 -20.25
N SER A 460 19.05 -13.95 -21.29
CA SER A 460 18.57 -12.56 -21.27
C SER A 460 17.48 -12.35 -20.21
N ARG A 461 16.52 -13.27 -20.08
CA ARG A 461 15.46 -13.23 -19.07
C ARG A 461 16.02 -13.31 -17.65
N ILE A 462 17.00 -14.19 -17.43
CA ILE A 462 17.67 -14.35 -16.12
C ILE A 462 18.48 -13.08 -15.79
N ARG A 463 19.24 -12.56 -16.76
CA ARG A 463 20.02 -11.33 -16.60
C ARG A 463 19.17 -10.07 -16.44
N MET A 464 17.94 -10.06 -16.96
CA MET A 464 17.01 -8.97 -16.69
C MET A 464 16.55 -8.98 -15.23
N LEU A 465 16.34 -10.16 -14.63
CA LEU A 465 16.07 -10.26 -13.19
C LEU A 465 17.27 -9.74 -12.41
N ASP A 466 18.48 -10.23 -12.71
CA ASP A 466 19.75 -9.75 -12.16
C ASP A 466 19.84 -8.20 -12.17
N TYR A 467 19.63 -7.57 -13.33
CA TYR A 467 19.60 -6.11 -13.49
C TYR A 467 18.51 -5.41 -12.65
N ILE A 468 17.28 -5.95 -12.60
CA ILE A 468 16.18 -5.37 -11.81
C ILE A 468 16.54 -5.38 -10.32
N LEU A 469 17.21 -6.43 -9.85
CA LEU A 469 17.64 -6.55 -8.46
C LEU A 469 18.75 -5.58 -8.11
N GLU A 470 19.71 -5.44 -9.01
CA GLU A 470 20.77 -4.45 -8.85
C GLU A 470 20.20 -3.02 -8.80
N LYS A 471 19.32 -2.66 -9.74
CA LYS A 471 18.69 -1.32 -9.75
C LYS A 471 17.68 -1.12 -8.63
N GLY A 472 17.09 -2.20 -8.12
CA GLY A 472 16.17 -2.20 -6.99
C GLY A 472 16.83 -2.04 -5.62
N GLY A 473 18.16 -1.89 -5.56
CA GLY A 473 18.90 -1.69 -4.30
C GLY A 473 19.20 -2.99 -3.55
N LEU A 474 18.97 -4.16 -4.14
CA LEU A 474 19.31 -5.47 -3.56
C LEU A 474 20.76 -5.91 -3.87
N VAL A 475 21.58 -5.01 -4.43
CA VAL A 475 23.02 -5.21 -4.70
C VAL A 475 23.78 -5.67 -3.45
N GLU A 476 23.28 -5.33 -2.26
CA GLU A 476 23.90 -5.70 -0.98
C GLU A 476 23.61 -7.13 -0.51
N ALA A 477 22.92 -7.97 -1.31
CA ALA A 477 22.77 -9.40 -1.07
C ALA A 477 23.55 -10.28 -2.08
N PRO A 478 24.90 -10.23 -2.15
CA PRO A 478 25.72 -11.06 -3.05
C PRO A 478 25.37 -12.56 -2.98
N SER A 479 25.02 -13.02 -1.78
CA SER A 479 24.51 -14.34 -1.46
C SER A 479 23.33 -14.81 -2.32
N PHE A 480 22.42 -13.90 -2.69
CA PHE A 480 21.24 -14.25 -3.47
C PHE A 480 21.54 -14.32 -4.97
N MET A 481 22.44 -13.46 -5.46
CA MET A 481 22.85 -13.41 -6.87
C MET A 481 23.46 -14.72 -7.34
N ALA A 482 24.15 -15.45 -6.46
CA ALA A 482 24.70 -16.76 -6.74
C ALA A 482 23.65 -17.77 -7.26
N TYR A 483 22.42 -17.74 -6.71
CA TYR A 483 21.33 -18.61 -7.16
C TYR A 483 20.85 -18.27 -8.58
N ILE A 484 20.80 -16.99 -8.93
CA ILE A 484 20.43 -16.50 -10.27
C ILE A 484 21.52 -16.85 -11.28
N HIS A 485 22.78 -16.65 -10.90
CA HIS A 485 23.93 -16.99 -11.74
C HIS A 485 24.02 -18.47 -12.03
N GLN A 486 23.61 -19.34 -11.09
CA GLN A 486 23.50 -20.78 -11.34
C GLN A 486 22.53 -21.12 -12.49
N LEU A 487 21.37 -20.45 -12.57
CA LEU A 487 20.43 -20.65 -13.69
C LEU A 487 21.06 -20.25 -15.03
N THR A 488 21.84 -19.18 -15.02
CA THR A 488 22.58 -18.70 -16.20
C THR A 488 23.68 -19.69 -16.60
N ALA A 489 24.43 -20.20 -15.61
CA ALA A 489 25.51 -21.16 -15.77
C ALA A 489 25.02 -22.47 -16.41
N VAL A 490 23.79 -22.91 -16.13
CA VAL A 490 23.16 -24.05 -16.81
C VAL A 490 23.05 -23.81 -18.31
N GLN A 491 22.53 -22.65 -18.71
CA GLN A 491 22.27 -22.34 -20.12
C GLN A 491 23.59 -22.22 -20.88
N TYR A 492 24.59 -21.56 -20.26
CA TYR A 492 25.94 -21.49 -20.80
C TYR A 492 26.63 -22.85 -20.88
N PHE A 493 26.44 -23.73 -19.89
CA PHE A 493 26.97 -25.09 -19.96
C PHE A 493 26.41 -25.86 -21.16
N GLN A 494 25.11 -25.74 -21.43
CA GLN A 494 24.48 -26.39 -22.59
C GLN A 494 25.04 -25.83 -23.90
N LEU A 495 25.15 -24.51 -24.03
CA LEU A 495 25.76 -23.85 -25.19
C LEU A 495 27.23 -24.29 -25.39
N ALA A 496 28.07 -24.17 -24.36
CA ALA A 496 29.47 -24.56 -24.44
C ALA A 496 29.66 -26.07 -24.70
N SER A 497 28.70 -26.90 -24.28
CA SER A 497 28.72 -28.34 -24.58
C SER A 497 28.59 -28.66 -26.06
N TRP A 498 28.04 -27.76 -26.88
CA TRP A 498 27.85 -27.98 -28.32
C TRP A 498 28.70 -27.07 -29.21
N TRP A 499 28.94 -25.83 -28.78
CA TRP A 499 29.68 -24.83 -29.56
C TRP A 499 31.06 -24.51 -29.00
N GLU A 500 31.38 -24.91 -27.77
CA GLU A 500 32.61 -24.57 -27.04
C GLU A 500 32.78 -23.06 -26.81
N ASN A 501 33.12 -22.30 -27.85
CA ASN A 501 33.36 -20.85 -27.79
C ASN A 501 32.07 -20.07 -28.04
N VAL A 502 31.51 -19.46 -27.00
CA VAL A 502 30.20 -18.78 -27.06
C VAL A 502 30.26 -17.36 -26.50
N PRO A 503 29.47 -16.41 -27.03
CA PRO A 503 29.38 -15.07 -26.47
C PRO A 503 28.85 -15.08 -25.04
N TYR A 504 29.68 -14.66 -24.10
CA TYR A 504 29.33 -14.36 -22.72
C TYR A 504 28.85 -12.92 -22.62
N VAL A 505 27.66 -12.71 -22.07
CA VAL A 505 27.05 -11.38 -21.92
C VAL A 505 27.60 -10.75 -20.63
N ILE A 506 28.37 -9.67 -20.79
CA ILE A 506 29.03 -8.91 -19.73
C ILE A 506 28.20 -7.68 -19.34
N ASN A 507 27.62 -6.98 -20.32
CA ASN A 507 26.84 -5.77 -20.08
C ASN A 507 25.59 -5.73 -20.98
N TYR A 508 24.43 -5.49 -20.37
CA TYR A 508 23.15 -5.41 -21.07
C TYR A 508 22.86 -4.02 -21.66
N ASP A 509 23.52 -2.97 -21.16
CA ASP A 509 23.39 -1.60 -21.66
C ASP A 509 24.06 -1.39 -23.02
N ASP A 510 24.85 -2.37 -23.49
CA ASP A 510 25.54 -2.34 -24.78
C ASP A 510 25.18 -3.58 -25.64
N PRO A 511 24.14 -3.48 -26.49
CA PRO A 511 23.72 -4.57 -27.37
C PRO A 511 24.73 -4.98 -28.46
N LEU A 512 25.78 -4.19 -28.71
CA LEU A 512 26.74 -4.41 -29.80
C LEU A 512 28.17 -4.70 -29.31
N GLY A 513 28.53 -4.28 -28.08
CA GLY A 513 29.84 -4.47 -27.46
C GLY A 513 29.82 -5.11 -26.06
N GLY A 514 28.64 -5.39 -25.51
CA GLY A 514 28.46 -5.95 -24.17
C GLY A 514 28.68 -7.46 -24.05
N SER A 515 29.22 -8.14 -25.07
CA SER A 515 29.51 -9.58 -25.01
C SER A 515 30.90 -9.92 -25.53
N GLN A 516 31.53 -10.92 -24.92
CA GLN A 516 32.84 -11.44 -25.30
C GLN A 516 32.71 -12.94 -25.61
N GLN A 517 33.24 -13.39 -26.74
CA GLN A 517 33.32 -14.82 -27.01
C GLN A 517 34.36 -15.47 -26.08
N LEU A 518 33.92 -16.44 -25.27
CA LEU A 518 34.76 -17.14 -24.30
C LEU A 518 34.74 -18.65 -24.58
N GLY A 519 35.89 -19.29 -24.41
CA GLY A 519 35.99 -20.75 -24.36
C GLY A 519 35.44 -21.30 -23.04
N SER A 520 35.13 -22.59 -23.01
CA SER A 520 34.45 -23.22 -21.86
C SER A 520 35.23 -23.12 -20.54
N GLU A 521 36.56 -23.07 -20.57
CA GLU A 521 37.39 -22.88 -19.36
C GLU A 521 37.15 -21.52 -18.70
N ASP A 522 37.39 -20.43 -19.44
CA ASP A 522 37.18 -19.06 -18.96
C ASP A 522 35.70 -18.78 -18.67
N LEU A 523 34.80 -19.32 -19.50
CA LEU A 523 33.36 -19.17 -19.32
C LEU A 523 32.90 -19.77 -17.98
N PHE A 524 33.29 -21.01 -17.69
CA PHE A 524 32.88 -21.69 -16.46
C PHE A 524 33.53 -21.08 -15.22
N ALA A 525 34.75 -20.54 -15.33
CA ALA A 525 35.43 -19.86 -14.23
C ALA A 525 34.60 -18.70 -13.65
N ASN A 526 33.80 -18.01 -14.47
CA ASN A 526 32.92 -16.91 -14.01
C ASN A 526 31.81 -17.36 -13.06
N PHE A 527 31.53 -18.67 -12.93
CA PHE A 527 30.42 -19.18 -12.12
C PHE A 527 30.88 -20.02 -10.92
N ILE A 528 32.17 -20.35 -10.80
CA ILE A 528 32.63 -21.34 -9.80
C ILE A 528 32.38 -20.87 -8.37
N ASP A 529 32.66 -19.60 -8.05
CA ASP A 529 32.51 -19.08 -6.69
C ASP A 529 31.02 -19.03 -6.27
N ASP A 530 30.14 -18.57 -7.15
CA ASP A 530 28.70 -18.57 -6.93
C ASP A 530 28.13 -19.98 -6.76
N LEU A 531 28.58 -20.94 -7.58
CA LEU A 531 28.15 -22.33 -7.44
C LEU A 531 28.63 -22.95 -6.13
N ASN A 532 29.84 -22.64 -5.68
CA ASN A 532 30.32 -23.06 -4.36
C ASN A 532 29.53 -22.42 -3.22
N TYR A 533 29.17 -21.14 -3.35
CA TYR A 533 28.28 -20.47 -2.42
C TYR A 533 26.94 -21.21 -2.30
N CYS A 534 26.29 -21.54 -3.43
CA CYS A 534 25.06 -22.32 -3.46
C CYS A 534 25.23 -23.70 -2.79
N VAL A 535 26.37 -24.37 -3.02
CA VAL A 535 26.67 -25.66 -2.38
C VAL A 535 26.74 -25.55 -0.86
N GLU A 536 27.25 -24.44 -0.32
CA GLU A 536 27.37 -24.24 1.12
C GLU A 536 26.01 -23.91 1.76
N HIS A 537 25.17 -23.13 1.07
CA HIS A 537 23.98 -22.51 1.66
C HIS A 537 22.64 -23.17 1.27
N SER A 538 22.59 -24.01 0.22
CA SER A 538 21.37 -24.77 -0.12
C SER A 538 21.18 -26.01 0.76
N LYS A 539 19.92 -26.47 0.86
CA LYS A 539 19.59 -27.78 1.44
C LYS A 539 19.86 -28.90 0.44
N LEU A 540 20.23 -30.08 0.96
CA LEU A 540 20.42 -31.28 0.15
C LEU A 540 19.16 -32.14 0.21
N GLU A 541 18.34 -32.05 -0.83
CA GLU A 541 17.05 -32.71 -0.92
C GLU A 541 16.73 -33.11 -2.37
N PRO A 542 15.88 -34.13 -2.60
CA PRO A 542 15.37 -34.45 -3.92
C PRO A 542 14.58 -33.27 -4.48
N GLY A 543 14.55 -33.12 -5.80
CA GLY A 543 14.01 -31.93 -6.46
C GLY A 543 12.66 -31.42 -5.96
N GLY A 544 12.56 -30.10 -5.81
CA GLY A 544 11.32 -29.34 -5.61
C GLY A 544 11.14 -28.33 -6.74
N PHE A 545 10.86 -28.80 -7.96
CA PHE A 545 10.77 -27.95 -9.17
C PHE A 545 9.32 -27.64 -9.57
N ASP A 546 8.41 -27.75 -8.60
CA ASP A 546 6.97 -27.52 -8.72
C ASP A 546 6.54 -26.12 -8.32
N THR A 547 7.46 -25.33 -7.76
CA THR A 547 7.24 -23.92 -7.40
C THR A 547 8.32 -23.03 -8.03
N PRO A 548 8.02 -21.76 -8.36
CA PRO A 548 9.03 -20.81 -8.82
C PRO A 548 10.22 -20.71 -7.85
N GLU A 549 9.96 -20.67 -6.55
CA GLU A 549 10.98 -20.62 -5.51
C GLU A 549 11.90 -21.85 -5.57
N GLY A 550 11.34 -23.05 -5.72
CA GLY A 550 12.16 -24.26 -5.82
C GLY A 550 12.97 -24.39 -7.12
N VAL A 551 12.54 -23.72 -8.19
CA VAL A 551 13.35 -23.56 -9.41
C VAL A 551 14.53 -22.61 -9.17
N LEU A 552 14.28 -21.48 -8.50
CA LEU A 552 15.28 -20.45 -8.28
C LEU A 552 16.29 -20.79 -7.18
N TYR A 553 15.86 -21.52 -6.16
CA TYR A 553 16.72 -22.03 -5.09
C TYR A 553 16.95 -23.52 -5.26
N PRO A 554 17.70 -23.92 -6.30
CA PRO A 554 17.92 -25.32 -6.57
C PRO A 554 18.67 -25.98 -5.42
N SER A 555 18.39 -27.27 -5.23
CA SER A 555 19.02 -28.07 -4.18
C SER A 555 20.56 -28.04 -4.29
N LYS A 556 21.23 -28.29 -3.16
CA LYS A 556 22.68 -28.48 -3.12
C LYS A 556 23.16 -29.52 -4.15
N GLY A 557 22.36 -30.55 -4.41
CA GLY A 557 22.69 -31.58 -5.41
C GLY A 557 22.76 -31.03 -6.83
N ALA A 558 21.91 -30.06 -7.19
CA ALA A 558 21.94 -29.40 -8.49
C ALA A 558 23.25 -28.63 -8.72
N SER A 559 23.68 -27.85 -7.72
CA SER A 559 24.93 -27.08 -7.79
C SER A 559 26.15 -28.00 -7.87
N LEU A 560 26.17 -29.07 -7.05
CA LEU A 560 27.21 -30.11 -7.12
C LEU A 560 27.26 -30.77 -8.50
N ALA A 561 26.11 -31.07 -9.09
CA ALA A 561 26.03 -31.73 -10.38
C ALA A 561 26.47 -30.82 -11.52
N LEU A 562 26.12 -29.52 -11.48
CA LEU A 562 26.58 -28.55 -12.47
C LEU A 562 28.11 -28.37 -12.42
N LEU A 563 28.69 -28.22 -11.21
CA LEU A 563 30.14 -28.19 -11.02
C LEU A 563 30.79 -29.47 -11.57
N ALA A 564 30.25 -30.64 -11.23
CA ALA A 564 30.75 -31.90 -11.75
C ALA A 564 30.74 -31.96 -13.28
N LYS A 565 29.65 -31.53 -13.92
CA LYS A 565 29.51 -31.50 -15.39
C LYS A 565 30.50 -30.53 -16.04
N MET A 566 30.72 -29.35 -15.45
CA MET A 566 31.73 -28.38 -15.92
C MET A 566 33.14 -28.97 -15.87
N TYR A 567 33.55 -29.55 -14.73
CA TYR A 567 34.86 -30.19 -14.60
C TYR A 567 35.00 -31.43 -15.50
N LEU A 568 33.93 -32.21 -15.68
CA LEU A 568 33.94 -33.38 -16.57
C LEU A 568 34.08 -32.95 -18.04
N HIS A 569 33.45 -31.86 -18.45
CA HIS A 569 33.62 -31.27 -19.78
C HIS A 569 35.09 -30.87 -20.03
N GLN A 570 35.76 -30.31 -19.01
CA GLN A 570 37.19 -29.98 -19.04
C GLN A 570 38.11 -31.20 -18.84
N LYS A 571 37.57 -32.43 -18.77
CA LYS A 571 38.32 -33.68 -18.45
C LYS A 571 39.08 -33.63 -17.12
N SER A 572 38.69 -32.74 -16.21
CA SER A 572 39.20 -32.64 -14.84
C SER A 572 38.53 -33.70 -13.96
N TYR A 573 38.86 -34.96 -14.21
CA TYR A 573 38.17 -36.12 -13.61
C TYR A 573 38.25 -36.15 -12.08
N ALA A 574 39.35 -35.69 -11.47
CA ALA A 574 39.51 -35.67 -10.01
C ALA A 574 38.51 -34.71 -9.34
N GLN A 575 38.40 -33.47 -9.83
CA GLN A 575 37.45 -32.48 -9.33
C GLN A 575 36.01 -32.92 -9.58
N ALA A 576 35.70 -33.38 -10.81
CA ALA A 576 34.37 -33.89 -11.15
C ALA A 576 33.96 -35.04 -10.22
N TYR A 577 34.86 -36.00 -9.98
CA TYR A 577 34.62 -37.13 -9.09
C TYR A 577 34.32 -36.71 -7.65
N ASN A 578 35.02 -35.69 -7.12
CA ASN A 578 34.77 -35.19 -5.77
C ASN A 578 33.32 -34.69 -5.60
N TYR A 579 32.83 -33.86 -6.53
CA TYR A 579 31.47 -33.34 -6.46
C TYR A 579 30.42 -34.45 -6.67
N LEU A 580 30.63 -35.36 -7.62
CA LEU A 580 29.72 -36.50 -7.85
C LEU A 580 29.63 -37.41 -6.63
N LYS A 581 30.77 -37.69 -5.98
CA LYS A 581 30.82 -38.51 -4.77
C LYS A 581 30.02 -37.91 -3.62
N ARG A 582 30.05 -36.58 -3.44
CA ARG A 582 29.20 -35.89 -2.45
C ARG A 582 27.70 -36.09 -2.69
N ILE A 583 27.27 -36.14 -3.95
CA ILE A 583 25.87 -36.47 -4.30
C ILE A 583 25.58 -37.94 -3.96
N ILE A 584 26.47 -38.86 -4.34
CA ILE A 584 26.29 -40.30 -4.14
C ILE A 584 26.24 -40.67 -2.65
N ASP A 585 27.21 -40.16 -1.87
CA ASP A 585 27.39 -40.48 -0.45
C ASP A 585 26.30 -39.85 0.43
N SER A 586 25.55 -38.88 -0.10
CA SER A 586 24.43 -38.25 0.62
C SER A 586 23.27 -39.20 0.92
N GLY A 587 23.07 -40.24 0.11
CA GLY A 587 21.90 -41.12 0.19
C GLY A 587 20.55 -40.46 -0.13
N VAL A 588 20.54 -39.19 -0.55
CA VAL A 588 19.32 -38.42 -0.82
C VAL A 588 18.63 -38.86 -2.12
N TYR A 589 19.42 -39.20 -3.15
CA TYR A 589 18.93 -39.64 -4.45
C TYR A 589 18.98 -41.17 -4.58
N ALA A 590 18.06 -41.74 -5.36
CA ALA A 590 17.93 -43.18 -5.54
C ALA A 590 17.56 -43.52 -6.97
N LEU A 591 17.98 -44.70 -7.44
CA LEU A 591 17.57 -45.24 -8.74
C LEU A 591 16.14 -45.79 -8.65
N GLU A 592 15.34 -45.46 -9.64
CA GLU A 592 14.04 -46.07 -9.91
C GLU A 592 14.21 -47.49 -10.51
N SER A 593 13.11 -48.19 -10.77
CA SER A 593 13.16 -49.52 -11.40
C SER A 593 13.25 -49.49 -12.93
N SER A 594 12.91 -48.37 -13.57
CA SER A 594 12.97 -48.23 -15.04
C SER A 594 13.25 -46.80 -15.49
N SER A 595 13.73 -46.67 -16.72
CA SER A 595 13.93 -45.39 -17.40
C SER A 595 12.63 -44.60 -17.55
N GLU A 596 11.49 -45.26 -17.80
CA GLU A 596 10.16 -44.62 -17.88
C GLU A 596 9.76 -43.90 -16.59
N THR A 597 10.10 -44.47 -15.42
CA THR A 597 9.78 -43.86 -14.12
C THR A 597 10.79 -42.80 -13.69
N SER A 598 11.95 -42.73 -14.33
CA SER A 598 13.08 -41.88 -13.91
C SER A 598 12.79 -40.37 -13.99
N LEU A 599 11.85 -39.96 -14.84
CA LEU A 599 11.40 -38.58 -15.00
C LEU A 599 9.94 -38.37 -14.60
N GLY A 600 9.40 -39.25 -13.74
CA GLY A 600 8.06 -39.12 -13.17
C GLY A 600 8.00 -38.09 -12.02
N LEU A 601 6.78 -37.67 -11.66
CA LEU A 601 6.51 -36.65 -10.62
C LEU A 601 7.15 -36.94 -9.25
N ASN A 602 7.32 -38.20 -8.89
CA ASN A 602 7.85 -38.64 -7.59
C ASN A 602 9.25 -39.27 -7.70
N SER A 603 9.93 -39.11 -8.84
CA SER A 603 11.22 -39.74 -9.07
C SER A 603 12.28 -39.20 -8.14
N ARG A 604 12.99 -40.08 -7.45
CA ARG A 604 14.17 -39.72 -6.64
C ARG A 604 15.46 -39.68 -7.45
N GLU A 605 15.37 -39.89 -8.76
CA GLU A 605 16.51 -39.73 -9.66
C GLU A 605 16.73 -38.28 -10.10
N ILE A 606 15.76 -37.38 -9.96
CA ILE A 606 15.90 -36.03 -10.48
C ILE A 606 16.77 -35.21 -9.53
N VAL A 607 18.01 -34.96 -9.95
CA VAL A 607 18.95 -34.10 -9.22
C VAL A 607 18.69 -32.64 -9.59
N TRP A 608 18.51 -32.35 -10.89
CA TRP A 608 18.03 -31.06 -11.36
C TRP A 608 17.25 -31.19 -12.68
N GLY A 609 16.10 -30.52 -12.78
CA GLY A 609 15.22 -30.55 -13.95
C GLY A 609 14.06 -29.55 -13.83
N LEU A 610 13.29 -29.39 -14.89
CA LEU A 610 12.16 -28.45 -14.94
C LEU A 610 10.87 -29.17 -15.38
N ARG A 611 9.73 -28.79 -14.79
CA ARG A 611 8.43 -29.40 -15.11
C ARG A 611 8.01 -29.10 -16.55
N THR A 612 7.37 -30.09 -17.17
CA THR A 612 6.86 -30.02 -18.56
C THR A 612 5.39 -29.63 -18.65
N ASP A 613 4.72 -29.41 -17.52
CA ASP A 613 3.29 -29.10 -17.43
C ASP A 613 2.90 -27.82 -18.18
N SER A 614 3.84 -26.90 -18.36
CA SER A 614 3.66 -25.65 -19.10
C SER A 614 3.94 -25.78 -20.61
N LEU A 615 4.42 -26.93 -21.11
CA LEU A 615 4.69 -27.13 -22.54
C LEU A 615 3.39 -27.19 -23.35
N GLN A 616 3.34 -26.42 -24.45
CA GLN A 616 2.30 -26.63 -25.45
C GLN A 616 2.46 -28.02 -26.10
N GLN A 617 1.34 -28.76 -26.18
CA GLN A 617 1.27 -30.14 -26.70
C GLN A 617 1.77 -30.30 -28.16
N SER A 618 1.94 -29.20 -28.90
CA SER A 618 2.34 -29.17 -30.32
C SER A 618 3.85 -29.14 -30.57
N SER A 619 4.69 -29.02 -29.52
CA SER A 619 6.15 -29.00 -29.67
C SER A 619 6.72 -30.42 -29.87
N GLU A 620 7.64 -30.58 -30.82
CA GLU A 620 8.41 -31.83 -31.00
C GLU A 620 9.30 -32.04 -29.77
N SER A 621 9.25 -33.22 -29.16
CA SER A 621 10.03 -33.53 -27.95
C SER A 621 10.39 -35.01 -27.91
N VAL A 622 11.69 -35.30 -27.81
CA VAL A 622 12.19 -36.67 -27.56
C VAL A 622 11.88 -37.17 -26.15
N LEU A 623 11.47 -36.26 -25.25
CA LEU A 623 11.07 -36.54 -23.87
C LEU A 623 9.55 -36.46 -23.68
N LYS A 624 8.77 -36.45 -24.76
CA LYS A 624 7.31 -36.32 -24.72
C LYS A 624 6.68 -37.34 -23.76
N GLY A 625 5.84 -36.86 -22.86
CA GLY A 625 5.13 -37.68 -21.86
C GLY A 625 5.84 -37.79 -20.51
N ASN A 626 7.10 -37.34 -20.38
CA ASN A 626 7.76 -37.23 -19.09
C ASN A 626 7.28 -35.99 -18.31
N ALA A 627 7.33 -36.05 -16.98
CA ALA A 627 6.94 -34.93 -16.12
C ALA A 627 8.02 -33.84 -16.03
N TYR A 628 9.26 -34.16 -16.41
CA TYR A 628 10.40 -33.26 -16.34
C TYR A 628 11.28 -33.31 -17.58
N VAL A 629 11.87 -32.18 -17.92
CA VAL A 629 13.09 -32.09 -18.72
C VAL A 629 14.28 -32.09 -17.74
N PRO A 630 15.07 -33.17 -17.67
CA PRO A 630 16.20 -33.23 -16.76
C PRO A 630 17.37 -32.41 -17.31
N PHE A 631 18.12 -31.78 -16.42
CA PHE A 631 19.50 -31.40 -16.72
C PHE A 631 20.49 -32.46 -16.26
N VAL A 632 20.19 -33.09 -15.12
CA VAL A 632 21.00 -34.17 -14.56
C VAL A 632 20.15 -35.07 -13.68
N THR A 633 20.33 -36.38 -13.85
CA THR A 633 19.69 -37.41 -13.04
C THR A 633 20.72 -38.18 -12.22
N TYR A 634 20.26 -38.92 -11.22
CA TYR A 634 21.10 -39.77 -10.39
C TYR A 634 21.74 -40.91 -11.19
N THR A 635 21.05 -41.39 -12.23
CA THR A 635 21.64 -42.30 -13.22
C THR A 635 22.87 -41.65 -13.89
N GLU A 636 22.75 -40.42 -14.39
CA GLU A 636 23.89 -39.69 -14.97
C GLU A 636 25.01 -39.46 -13.95
N VAL A 637 24.68 -39.14 -12.69
CA VAL A 637 25.67 -38.99 -11.61
C VAL A 637 26.47 -40.27 -11.40
N LEU A 638 25.82 -41.43 -11.33
CA LEU A 638 26.50 -42.71 -11.13
C LEU A 638 27.37 -43.09 -12.34
N LEU A 639 26.87 -42.91 -13.57
CA LEU A 639 27.64 -43.22 -14.77
C LEU A 639 28.82 -42.25 -14.96
N SER A 640 28.64 -40.96 -14.64
CA SER A 640 29.71 -39.98 -14.64
C SER A 640 30.77 -40.31 -13.58
N ALA A 641 30.36 -40.73 -12.37
CA ALA A 641 31.27 -41.14 -11.32
C ALA A 641 32.04 -42.40 -11.70
N ALA A 642 31.38 -43.34 -12.38
CA ALA A 642 31.99 -44.55 -12.91
C ALA A 642 33.07 -44.21 -13.96
N GLU A 643 32.76 -43.30 -14.89
CA GLU A 643 33.71 -42.78 -15.87
C GLU A 643 34.91 -42.10 -15.21
N CYS A 644 34.69 -41.17 -14.27
CA CYS A 644 35.78 -40.50 -13.58
C CYS A 644 36.66 -41.49 -12.81
N ALA A 645 36.06 -42.40 -12.05
CA ALA A 645 36.79 -43.44 -11.32
C ALA A 645 37.63 -44.31 -12.27
N TYR A 646 37.11 -44.61 -13.47
CA TYR A 646 37.88 -45.31 -14.50
C TYR A 646 39.09 -44.48 -14.97
N HIS A 647 38.92 -43.21 -15.33
CA HIS A 647 40.04 -42.38 -15.77
C HIS A 647 41.09 -42.13 -14.68
N LEU A 648 40.69 -42.16 -13.40
CA LEU A 648 41.58 -42.05 -12.24
C LEU A 648 42.27 -43.37 -11.85
N GLY A 649 41.95 -44.49 -12.51
CA GLY A 649 42.52 -45.80 -12.21
C GLY A 649 41.79 -46.58 -11.10
N ASN A 650 40.71 -46.05 -10.52
CA ASN A 650 39.89 -46.70 -9.51
C ASN A 650 38.89 -47.68 -10.13
N ARG A 651 39.39 -48.79 -10.69
CA ARG A 651 38.59 -49.81 -11.40
C ARG A 651 37.45 -50.39 -10.56
N ALA A 652 37.69 -50.66 -9.27
CA ALA A 652 36.67 -51.23 -8.38
C ALA A 652 35.47 -50.29 -8.17
N GLU A 653 35.73 -49.00 -7.92
CA GLU A 653 34.67 -47.99 -7.78
C GLU A 653 33.93 -47.77 -9.12
N ALA A 654 34.67 -47.74 -10.23
CA ALA A 654 34.10 -47.60 -11.56
C ALA A 654 33.05 -48.69 -11.83
N MET A 655 33.42 -49.95 -11.60
CA MET A 655 32.53 -51.10 -11.75
C MET A 655 31.38 -51.07 -10.74
N ALA A 656 31.63 -50.66 -9.50
CA ALA A 656 30.60 -50.59 -8.47
C ALA A 656 29.49 -49.59 -8.84
N TYR A 657 29.84 -48.38 -9.28
CA TYR A 657 28.84 -47.38 -9.66
C TYR A 657 28.07 -47.77 -10.91
N SER A 658 28.75 -48.26 -11.96
CA SER A 658 28.07 -48.66 -13.19
C SER A 658 27.16 -49.87 -12.98
N ASN A 659 27.60 -50.85 -12.18
CA ASN A 659 26.80 -52.04 -11.91
C ASN A 659 25.56 -51.75 -11.05
N ARG A 660 25.57 -50.71 -10.22
CA ARG A 660 24.36 -50.24 -9.52
C ARG A 660 23.26 -49.85 -10.51
N VAL A 661 23.63 -49.16 -11.59
CA VAL A 661 22.68 -48.78 -12.65
C VAL A 661 22.20 -50.02 -13.40
N THR A 662 23.12 -50.88 -13.87
CA THR A 662 22.71 -52.06 -14.64
C THR A 662 21.85 -53.02 -13.84
N GLN A 663 22.14 -53.21 -12.54
CA GLN A 663 21.33 -54.04 -11.66
C GLN A 663 19.94 -53.44 -11.41
N ALA A 664 19.85 -52.13 -11.15
CA ALA A 664 18.55 -51.47 -10.95
C ALA A 664 17.66 -51.55 -12.19
N ARG A 665 18.26 -51.59 -13.38
CA ARG A 665 17.59 -51.60 -14.69
C ARG A 665 17.46 -52.97 -15.34
N ASN A 666 17.94 -54.03 -14.69
CA ASN A 666 18.02 -55.37 -15.26
C ASN A 666 18.77 -55.43 -16.61
N LEU A 667 19.84 -54.64 -16.75
CA LEU A 667 20.72 -54.60 -17.92
C LEU A 667 21.91 -55.56 -17.77
N PRO A 668 22.55 -55.97 -18.87
CA PRO A 668 23.81 -56.69 -18.82
C PRO A 668 24.86 -55.96 -17.97
N LEU A 669 25.64 -56.70 -17.19
CA LEU A 669 26.75 -56.13 -16.40
C LEU A 669 27.81 -55.54 -17.32
N ILE A 670 28.46 -54.47 -16.83
CA ILE A 670 29.55 -53.80 -17.54
C ILE A 670 30.77 -54.74 -17.65
N SER A 671 31.40 -54.77 -18.83
CA SER A 671 32.66 -55.51 -19.03
C SER A 671 33.85 -54.65 -18.60
N GLU A 672 34.73 -55.19 -17.76
CA GLU A 672 35.94 -54.49 -17.33
C GLU A 672 36.95 -54.29 -18.48
N VAL A 673 37.01 -55.23 -19.44
CA VAL A 673 37.96 -55.21 -20.56
C VAL A 673 37.63 -54.11 -21.57
N ASN A 674 36.33 -53.91 -21.84
CA ASN A 674 35.81 -52.88 -22.75
C ASN A 674 34.91 -51.92 -21.99
N PHE A 675 35.43 -51.38 -20.88
CA PHE A 675 34.64 -50.61 -19.92
C PHE A 675 33.92 -49.42 -20.56
N ILE A 676 34.66 -48.58 -21.29
CA ILE A 676 34.10 -47.36 -21.91
C ILE A 676 33.02 -47.70 -22.95
N GLU A 677 33.21 -48.72 -23.77
CA GLU A 677 32.19 -49.17 -24.73
C GLU A 677 30.96 -49.79 -24.07
N SER A 678 31.16 -50.55 -22.99
CA SER A 678 30.05 -51.12 -22.21
C SER A 678 29.27 -50.00 -21.50
N LEU A 679 29.99 -49.01 -20.96
CA LEU A 679 29.41 -47.83 -20.32
C LEU A 679 28.64 -46.98 -21.33
N ARG A 680 29.18 -46.79 -22.54
CA ARG A 680 28.49 -46.14 -23.67
C ARG A 680 27.12 -46.78 -23.93
N SER A 681 27.07 -48.11 -23.97
CA SER A 681 25.83 -48.84 -24.25
C SER A 681 24.75 -48.59 -23.19
N VAL A 682 25.15 -48.58 -21.91
CA VAL A 682 24.25 -48.26 -20.78
C VAL A 682 23.83 -46.79 -20.82
N TRP A 683 24.77 -45.88 -21.13
CA TRP A 683 24.49 -44.45 -21.25
C TRP A 683 23.46 -44.19 -22.35
N GLN A 684 23.63 -44.82 -23.51
CA GLN A 684 22.72 -44.68 -24.64
C GLN A 684 21.33 -45.23 -24.32
N SER A 685 21.21 -46.36 -23.61
CA SER A 685 19.90 -46.95 -23.31
C SER A 685 19.14 -46.14 -22.26
N GLU A 686 19.83 -45.69 -21.21
CA GLU A 686 19.20 -45.09 -20.02
C GLU A 686 19.10 -43.57 -20.06
N LEU A 687 19.98 -42.89 -20.82
CA LEU A 687 20.06 -41.43 -20.87
C LEU A 687 19.84 -40.85 -22.28
N LYS A 688 19.27 -41.62 -23.20
CA LYS A 688 18.90 -41.11 -24.54
C LYS A 688 17.99 -39.90 -24.43
N GLY A 689 18.39 -38.78 -25.04
CA GLY A 689 17.62 -37.54 -25.02
C GLY A 689 17.71 -36.76 -23.70
N PHE A 690 18.61 -37.14 -22.78
CA PHE A 690 18.82 -36.38 -21.52
C PHE A 690 19.90 -35.31 -21.69
N GLY A 691 20.41 -35.08 -22.91
CA GLY A 691 21.35 -34.00 -23.21
C GLY A 691 22.81 -34.27 -22.83
N SER A 692 23.18 -35.52 -22.53
CA SER A 692 24.51 -35.88 -22.02
C SER A 692 25.29 -36.89 -22.87
N TYR A 693 24.64 -37.57 -23.82
CA TYR A 693 25.25 -38.69 -24.52
C TYR A 693 26.29 -38.23 -25.56
N PHE A 694 26.01 -37.18 -26.33
CA PHE A 694 26.98 -36.62 -27.27
C PHE A 694 28.24 -36.14 -26.55
N SER A 695 28.07 -35.46 -25.40
CA SER A 695 29.18 -35.02 -24.57
C SER A 695 30.01 -36.20 -24.04
N PHE A 696 29.39 -37.35 -23.74
CA PHE A 696 30.08 -38.58 -23.36
C PHE A 696 30.91 -39.14 -24.52
N LEU A 697 30.33 -39.21 -25.72
CA LEU A 697 31.02 -39.67 -26.92
C LEU A 697 32.24 -38.78 -27.23
N ARG A 698 32.08 -37.46 -27.18
CA ARG A 698 33.15 -36.51 -27.48
C ARG A 698 34.30 -36.61 -26.49
N ARG A 699 34.02 -36.60 -25.18
CA ARG A 699 35.09 -36.62 -24.16
C ARG A 699 35.88 -37.93 -24.13
N ASN A 700 35.27 -39.03 -24.58
CA ASN A 700 35.92 -40.35 -24.70
C ASN A 700 36.44 -40.66 -26.12
N ASN A 701 36.45 -39.67 -27.04
CA ASN A 701 36.93 -39.80 -28.42
C ASN A 701 36.19 -40.86 -29.25
N LEU A 702 34.89 -41.05 -29.01
CA LEU A 702 34.04 -42.01 -29.71
C LEU A 702 33.14 -41.37 -30.77
N ALA A 703 32.92 -40.05 -30.70
CA ALA A 703 31.90 -39.37 -31.52
C ALA A 703 32.09 -39.56 -33.03
N VAL A 704 33.32 -39.40 -33.54
CA VAL A 704 33.66 -39.51 -34.97
C VAL A 704 33.32 -40.89 -35.52
N GLU A 705 33.74 -41.95 -34.85
CA GLU A 705 33.52 -43.33 -35.29
C GLU A 705 32.06 -43.75 -35.11
N GLN A 706 31.47 -43.48 -33.94
CA GLN A 706 30.12 -43.96 -33.61
C GLN A 706 29.03 -43.26 -34.41
N LEU A 707 29.23 -41.99 -34.77
CA LEU A 707 28.24 -41.19 -35.51
C LEU A 707 28.60 -41.02 -36.99
N ASN A 708 29.76 -41.53 -37.42
CA ASN A 708 30.27 -41.36 -38.79
C ASN A 708 30.33 -39.88 -39.24
N ILE A 709 30.77 -39.01 -38.33
CA ILE A 709 30.92 -37.56 -38.56
C ILE A 709 32.37 -37.19 -38.83
N LYS A 710 32.61 -36.01 -39.39
CA LYS A 710 33.96 -35.45 -39.53
C LYS A 710 34.41 -34.84 -38.20
N ASP A 711 35.72 -34.76 -38.00
CA ASP A 711 36.34 -34.24 -36.77
C ASP A 711 35.79 -32.85 -36.36
N TYR A 712 35.66 -31.93 -37.32
CA TYR A 712 35.13 -30.58 -37.07
C TYR A 712 33.65 -30.55 -36.67
N GLN A 713 32.88 -31.59 -36.98
CA GLN A 713 31.45 -31.65 -36.66
C GLN A 713 31.21 -31.95 -35.17
N GLN A 714 32.26 -32.27 -34.40
CA GLN A 714 32.19 -32.37 -32.94
C GLN A 714 31.81 -31.04 -32.24
N LEU A 715 31.90 -29.93 -32.98
CA LEU A 715 31.40 -28.62 -32.62
C LEU A 715 30.36 -28.17 -33.67
N LEU A 716 29.27 -27.57 -33.22
CA LEU A 716 28.27 -27.00 -34.11
C LEU A 716 28.73 -25.68 -34.74
N PRO A 717 28.22 -25.31 -35.92
CA PRO A 717 28.49 -24.00 -36.47
C PRO A 717 27.80 -22.93 -35.63
N ILE A 718 28.49 -21.83 -35.34
CA ILE A 718 27.84 -20.62 -34.86
C ILE A 718 26.89 -20.14 -35.97
N PRO A 719 25.61 -19.85 -35.66
CA PRO A 719 24.66 -19.44 -36.68
C PRO A 719 25.14 -18.21 -37.45
N LEU A 720 25.04 -18.24 -38.78
CA LEU A 720 25.56 -17.18 -39.65
C LEU A 720 24.94 -15.82 -39.32
N GLN A 721 23.63 -15.79 -39.02
CA GLN A 721 22.94 -14.54 -38.66
C GLN A 721 23.51 -13.89 -37.40
N GLU A 722 24.04 -14.67 -36.47
CA GLU A 722 24.63 -14.14 -35.23
C GLU A 722 26.03 -13.58 -35.50
N ILE A 723 26.81 -14.19 -36.39
CA ILE A 723 28.09 -13.65 -36.88
C ILE A 723 27.87 -12.36 -37.70
N GLU A 724 26.82 -12.32 -38.53
CA GLU A 724 26.46 -11.13 -39.30
C GLU A 724 26.03 -9.97 -38.39
N ALA A 725 25.37 -10.28 -37.26
CA ALA A 725 24.96 -9.31 -36.26
C ALA A 725 26.11 -8.84 -35.36
N ASN A 726 27.05 -9.73 -35.02
CA ASN A 726 28.22 -9.44 -34.19
C ASN A 726 29.51 -9.89 -34.89
N GLN A 727 30.17 -8.93 -35.54
CA GLN A 727 31.41 -9.17 -36.31
C GLN A 727 32.60 -9.61 -35.45
N ASN A 728 32.51 -9.54 -34.12
CA ASN A 728 33.54 -10.04 -33.21
C ASN A 728 33.45 -11.56 -32.99
N LEU A 729 32.37 -12.22 -33.43
CA LEU A 729 32.23 -13.67 -33.30
C LEU A 729 33.06 -14.41 -34.34
N ILE A 730 33.86 -15.35 -33.86
CA ILE A 730 34.70 -16.21 -34.69
C ILE A 730 34.00 -17.55 -34.86
N GLN A 731 33.81 -17.97 -36.11
CA GLN A 731 33.21 -19.25 -36.46
C GLN A 731 34.03 -20.44 -35.95
N ASN A 732 33.36 -21.51 -35.54
CA ASN A 732 34.01 -22.75 -35.16
C ASN A 732 34.77 -23.38 -36.34
N PRO A 733 35.93 -24.02 -36.10
CA PRO A 733 36.76 -24.58 -37.16
C PRO A 733 35.99 -25.53 -38.09
N GLY A 734 36.33 -25.51 -39.38
CA GLY A 734 35.78 -26.43 -40.39
C GLY A 734 34.43 -26.02 -41.00
N TRP A 735 33.69 -25.10 -40.36
CA TRP A 735 32.44 -24.54 -40.88
C TRP A 735 32.70 -23.36 -41.83
N LYS A 736 31.88 -23.22 -42.88
CA LYS A 736 32.02 -22.21 -43.94
C LYS A 736 30.70 -21.51 -44.26
#